data_AF-A0A7S0INY1-F1
#
_entry.id   AF-A0A7S0INY1-F1
#
_cell.length_a   1.000
_cell.length_b   1.000
_cell.length_c   1.000
_cell.angle_alpha   90.00
_cell.angle_beta   90.00
_cell.angle_gamma   90.00
#
_symmetry.space_group_name_H-M   'P 1'
#
loop_
_entity.id
_entity.type
_entity.pdbx_description
1 polymer ?
#
loop_
_entity_poly.entity_id
_entity_poly.type
_entity_poly.pdbx_seq_one_letter_code
_entity_poly.pdbx_strand_id
1 'polypeptide(L)'
;FGHIGYDTSRPSAPAVPHATARPLGWIYGRAIMQKSTPPSNKQERATRRLLRDLRECVSNPADLPCIVALPLEANIFEWHANLLVGEGEHRTPLHLILKFTEDYPSSPPRVSCCTPFPHANVERTARGRLVICLDMLEAPTTSGRAYAGWSSAMSVRSLLVQLQAFLSDKKQLYSEGMGSMARAKELMGGFNCACCGHAGNKPWPSLPSLRDAPAPEKRIVCRPNGNVALCSPTAQQQPPLPWTPPTMSPAAPAQHSASACKQPAASTHANNPFSPLRQLSCDDEQTSKSPSNSEMLATAAMEPGALLAGGKAGAKAMQQPLVAESTAMSKAQRKNMQRSRARRARRGEDEQRTQPPAAQPHEVGPAAGSIAEAELALAPPLDETEAACADEASGITGPFGVLRYDALLLLMETFHSPRCVRALACTCKALSAACEDGLLWRVLFAKHYPASSLSASNLGSWKHAYMLELSANTAQLACFHSKVVFPAINERRNAPEIFGIPLSHTINPRSREIDYVYSSLDILSWSAFADDEVRRTVWNEKFTHFLPLFLDEAHFDAALPLLARTLRSLSESSPSCRRRTTAEQAVDVLPKLLNTMVVLLCDHGVAASDHLLNGYCQLYRLLLALATRHPSIRKEVTRRVRSFTQAEASRSKAAVPSLGSLLPLLALADGLRWSALAWPLLLEAFDRSVLWACRDHPQLAKADGSVSADERLTWHWESGTVSLRLFAFHYGFLSRLAKVSAAELDAFHGNPTPWLREAMRAHVRRVLAADYWPAFFALVHVPLPSRAWLADALTKAVGNSARRGYHRRGMDFSRASQ
;
A
#
# COMPACT_ATOMS: atom_id res chain seq x y z
N PHE A 1 -1.43 11.39 -58.34
CA PHE A 1 -0.46 10.87 -59.31
C PHE A 1 0.03 9.51 -58.84
N GLY A 2 -0.16 8.46 -59.66
CA GLY A 2 0.47 7.14 -59.46
C GLY A 2 -0.46 5.99 -59.08
N HIS A 3 -1.14 5.41 -60.08
CA HIS A 3 -1.68 4.04 -60.04
C HIS A 3 -0.56 3.01 -59.93
N ILE A 4 -0.67 2.02 -59.05
CA ILE A 4 0.03 0.73 -59.17
C ILE A 4 -0.99 -0.38 -58.89
N GLY A 5 -1.10 -1.31 -59.84
CA GLY A 5 -2.12 -2.35 -59.91
C GLY A 5 -1.94 -3.51 -58.94
N TYR A 6 -3.06 -4.18 -58.66
CA TYR A 6 -3.12 -5.43 -57.90
C TYR A 6 -2.71 -6.60 -58.79
N ASP A 7 -1.64 -7.30 -58.41
CA ASP A 7 -1.31 -8.63 -58.92
C ASP A 7 -2.13 -9.68 -58.15
N THR A 8 -2.95 -10.43 -58.89
CA THR A 8 -3.85 -11.48 -58.39
C THR A 8 -3.26 -12.86 -58.68
N SER A 9 -2.19 -13.23 -57.98
CA SER A 9 -1.69 -14.61 -58.02
C SER A 9 -0.87 -15.00 -56.78
N ARG A 10 -1.56 -15.41 -55.70
CA ARG A 10 -0.95 -16.25 -54.64
C ARG A 10 -1.90 -17.41 -54.28
N PRO A 11 -1.41 -18.66 -54.24
CA PRO A 11 -2.23 -19.80 -53.85
C PRO A 11 -2.62 -19.69 -52.38
N SER A 12 -3.89 -19.93 -52.10
CA SER A 12 -4.50 -19.98 -50.76
C SER A 12 -3.79 -21.00 -49.87
N ALA A 13 -3.19 -20.54 -48.78
CA ALA A 13 -2.76 -21.40 -47.67
C ALA A 13 -4.00 -22.06 -47.02
N PRO A 14 -3.93 -23.33 -46.58
CA PRO A 14 -5.07 -24.00 -45.98
C PRO A 14 -5.44 -23.32 -44.66
N ALA A 15 -6.72 -22.98 -44.52
CA ALA A 15 -7.28 -22.42 -43.31
C ALA A 15 -7.07 -23.40 -42.14
N VAL A 16 -6.32 -22.96 -41.13
CA VAL A 16 -6.28 -23.62 -39.82
C VAL A 16 -7.68 -23.48 -39.21
N PRO A 17 -8.30 -24.56 -38.69
CA PRO A 17 -9.60 -24.44 -38.06
C PRO A 17 -9.44 -23.61 -36.78
N HIS A 18 -9.93 -22.38 -36.81
CA HIS A 18 -10.22 -21.63 -35.60
C HIS A 18 -11.20 -22.46 -34.78
N ALA A 19 -10.72 -23.05 -33.68
CA ALA A 19 -11.59 -23.58 -32.65
C ALA A 19 -12.51 -22.44 -32.21
N THR A 20 -13.79 -22.53 -32.55
CA THR A 20 -14.83 -21.65 -32.05
C THR A 20 -14.80 -21.76 -30.52
N ALA A 21 -14.15 -20.79 -29.87
CA ALA A 21 -13.98 -20.79 -28.42
C ALA A 21 -15.36 -20.66 -27.77
N ARG A 22 -15.92 -21.80 -27.35
CA ARG A 22 -17.09 -21.80 -26.46
C ARG A 22 -16.67 -21.08 -25.17
N PRO A 23 -17.55 -20.27 -24.54
CA PRO A 23 -17.22 -19.59 -23.29
C PRO A 23 -16.69 -20.61 -22.28
N LEU A 24 -15.58 -20.32 -21.60
CA LEU A 24 -14.96 -21.23 -20.62
C LEU A 24 -15.95 -21.76 -19.57
N GLY A 25 -16.92 -20.92 -19.17
CA GLY A 25 -18.01 -21.31 -18.26
C GLY A 25 -18.95 -22.39 -18.82
N TRP A 26 -19.12 -22.48 -20.14
CA TRP A 26 -19.92 -23.52 -20.80
C TRP A 26 -19.22 -24.88 -20.83
N ILE A 27 -17.90 -24.91 -21.03
CA ILE A 27 -17.11 -26.16 -21.09
C ILE A 27 -17.15 -26.86 -19.73
N TYR A 28 -16.81 -26.14 -18.66
CA TYR A 28 -16.74 -26.70 -17.31
C TYR A 28 -18.12 -26.80 -16.63
N GLY A 29 -19.07 -25.93 -16.97
CA GLY A 29 -20.43 -25.99 -16.42
C GLY A 29 -21.16 -27.29 -16.76
N ARG A 30 -20.98 -27.81 -17.99
CA ARG A 30 -21.62 -29.06 -18.45
C ARG A 30 -21.01 -30.30 -17.79
N ALA A 31 -19.69 -30.33 -17.60
CA ALA A 31 -19.00 -31.44 -16.94
C ALA A 31 -19.35 -31.54 -15.44
N ILE A 32 -19.60 -30.40 -14.78
CA ILE A 32 -20.08 -30.37 -13.39
C ILE A 32 -21.55 -30.84 -13.29
N MET A 33 -22.39 -30.47 -14.26
CA MET A 33 -23.82 -30.84 -14.33
C MET A 33 -24.07 -32.31 -14.68
N GLN A 34 -23.08 -33.04 -15.21
CA GLN A 34 -23.18 -34.46 -15.55
C GLN A 34 -22.95 -35.41 -14.35
N LYS A 35 -22.60 -34.89 -13.17
CA LYS A 35 -22.46 -35.69 -11.95
C LYS A 35 -23.80 -35.77 -11.21
N SER A 36 -24.16 -36.97 -10.74
CA SER A 36 -25.44 -37.29 -10.07
C SER A 36 -25.62 -36.64 -8.69
N THR A 37 -24.59 -36.01 -8.13
CA THR A 37 -24.62 -35.29 -6.85
C THR A 37 -24.17 -33.84 -7.02
N PRO A 38 -24.87 -32.86 -6.40
CA PRO A 38 -24.47 -31.46 -6.47
C PRO A 38 -23.08 -31.25 -5.86
N PRO A 39 -22.25 -30.35 -6.43
CA PRO A 39 -20.90 -30.11 -5.94
C PRO A 39 -20.91 -29.55 -4.51
N SER A 40 -19.89 -29.89 -3.72
CA SER A 40 -19.72 -29.32 -2.38
C SER A 40 -19.46 -27.81 -2.46
N ASN A 41 -19.81 -27.06 -1.40
CA ASN A 41 -19.49 -25.64 -1.31
C ASN A 41 -17.98 -25.36 -1.46
N LYS A 42 -17.12 -26.27 -0.99
CA LYS A 42 -15.66 -26.18 -1.16
C LYS A 42 -15.27 -26.31 -2.63
N GLN A 43 -15.80 -27.33 -3.31
CA GLN A 43 -15.53 -27.59 -4.72
C GLN A 43 -15.97 -26.41 -5.61
N GLU A 44 -17.13 -25.81 -5.35
CA GLU A 44 -17.61 -24.64 -6.09
C GLU A 44 -16.66 -23.43 -5.95
N ARG A 45 -16.16 -23.17 -4.73
CA ARG A 45 -15.19 -22.10 -4.48
C ARG A 45 -13.86 -22.34 -5.18
N ALA A 46 -13.30 -23.54 -5.04
CA ALA A 46 -12.06 -23.92 -5.69
C ALA A 46 -12.19 -23.82 -7.22
N THR A 47 -13.33 -24.25 -7.77
CA THR A 47 -13.64 -24.11 -9.20
C THR A 47 -13.66 -22.64 -9.63
N ARG A 48 -14.36 -21.76 -8.88
CA ARG A 48 -14.39 -20.32 -9.18
C ARG A 48 -13.01 -19.67 -9.11
N ARG A 49 -12.18 -20.08 -8.15
CA ARG A 49 -10.78 -19.63 -8.05
C ARG A 49 -9.97 -20.12 -9.25
N LEU A 50 -10.02 -21.40 -9.59
CA LEU A 50 -9.29 -21.98 -10.74
C LEU A 50 -9.70 -21.36 -12.08
N LEU A 51 -10.98 -21.00 -12.24
CA LEU A 51 -11.44 -20.27 -13.44
C LEU A 51 -10.83 -18.86 -13.54
N ARG A 52 -10.59 -18.18 -12.41
CA ARG A 52 -9.89 -16.88 -12.41
C ARG A 52 -8.41 -17.06 -12.73
N ASP A 53 -7.77 -18.06 -12.14
CA ASP A 53 -6.39 -18.41 -12.45
C ASP A 53 -6.23 -18.80 -13.92
N LEU A 54 -7.24 -19.45 -14.52
CA LEU A 54 -7.23 -19.79 -15.94
C LEU A 54 -7.26 -18.52 -16.79
N ARG A 55 -8.14 -17.57 -16.47
CA ARG A 55 -8.16 -16.26 -17.13
C ARG A 55 -6.82 -15.55 -16.99
N GLU A 56 -6.20 -15.58 -15.81
CA GLU A 56 -4.87 -14.99 -15.57
C GLU A 56 -3.77 -15.67 -16.39
N CYS A 57 -3.80 -17.00 -16.53
CA CYS A 57 -2.84 -17.76 -17.34
C CYS A 57 -2.97 -17.50 -18.84
N VAL A 58 -4.20 -17.33 -19.36
CA VAL A 58 -4.44 -17.08 -20.79
C VAL A 58 -4.39 -15.60 -21.16
N SER A 59 -4.39 -14.70 -20.18
CA SER A 59 -4.26 -13.26 -20.41
C SER A 59 -2.80 -12.88 -20.65
N ASN A 60 -2.56 -12.03 -21.65
CA ASN A 60 -1.24 -11.51 -22.03
C ASN A 60 -0.16 -12.61 -22.10
N PRO A 61 -0.31 -13.63 -22.97
CA PRO A 61 0.63 -14.74 -23.03
C PRO A 61 2.05 -14.32 -23.45
N ALA A 62 2.20 -13.14 -24.06
CA ALA A 62 3.49 -12.55 -24.41
C ALA A 62 4.37 -12.22 -23.18
N ASP A 63 3.77 -12.00 -22.01
CA ASP A 63 4.50 -11.64 -20.78
C ASP A 63 5.32 -12.81 -20.21
N LEU A 64 4.94 -14.06 -20.55
CA LEU A 64 5.58 -15.29 -20.06
C LEU A 64 5.80 -16.27 -21.22
N PRO A 65 6.72 -15.96 -22.17
CA PRO A 65 6.88 -16.74 -23.40
C PRO A 65 7.38 -18.19 -23.16
N CYS A 66 7.86 -18.48 -21.95
CA CYS A 66 8.42 -19.78 -21.58
C CYS A 66 7.49 -20.62 -20.68
N ILE A 67 6.26 -20.16 -20.42
CA ILE A 67 5.31 -20.82 -19.52
C ILE A 67 3.95 -20.90 -20.21
N VAL A 68 3.40 -22.11 -20.30
CA VAL A 68 2.00 -22.31 -20.72
C VAL A 68 1.33 -23.33 -19.81
N ALA A 69 0.06 -23.12 -19.49
CA ALA A 69 -0.72 -24.03 -18.68
C ALA A 69 -2.20 -23.97 -19.03
N LEU A 70 -2.85 -25.14 -19.12
CA LEU A 70 -4.30 -25.27 -19.29
C LEU A 70 -4.82 -26.46 -18.46
N PRO A 71 -6.05 -26.36 -17.92
CA PRO A 71 -6.78 -27.50 -17.38
C PRO A 71 -7.15 -28.50 -18.47
N LEU A 72 -7.33 -29.77 -18.09
CA LEU A 72 -8.00 -30.75 -18.94
C LEU A 72 -9.47 -30.36 -19.14
N GLU A 73 -10.00 -30.54 -20.35
CA GLU A 73 -11.39 -30.13 -20.70
C GLU A 73 -12.45 -30.72 -19.75
N ALA A 74 -12.27 -31.97 -19.33
CA ALA A 74 -13.20 -32.68 -18.45
C ALA A 74 -12.89 -32.51 -16.95
N ASN A 75 -11.75 -31.89 -16.58
CA ASN A 75 -11.33 -31.79 -15.18
C ASN A 75 -10.52 -30.53 -14.89
N ILE A 76 -11.20 -29.50 -14.37
CA ILE A 76 -10.56 -28.24 -13.96
C ILE A 76 -9.57 -28.38 -12.79
N PHE A 77 -9.60 -29.50 -12.04
CA PHE A 77 -8.68 -29.77 -10.93
C PHE A 77 -7.38 -30.46 -11.39
N GLU A 78 -7.21 -30.72 -12.69
CA GLU A 78 -5.97 -31.23 -13.25
C GLU A 78 -5.51 -30.35 -14.41
N TRP A 79 -4.36 -29.72 -14.23
CA TRP A 79 -3.76 -28.84 -15.22
C TRP A 79 -2.46 -29.43 -15.71
N HIS A 80 -2.19 -29.24 -16.99
CA HIS A 80 -0.88 -29.56 -17.53
C HIS A 80 -0.22 -28.27 -17.99
N ALA A 81 1.09 -28.22 -17.78
CA ALA A 81 1.90 -27.05 -18.08
C ALA A 81 3.18 -27.45 -18.79
N ASN A 82 3.74 -26.53 -19.58
CA ASN A 82 5.07 -26.67 -20.16
C ASN A 82 5.94 -25.51 -19.67
N LEU A 83 7.12 -25.86 -19.15
CA LEU A 83 8.19 -24.91 -18.89
C LEU A 83 9.28 -25.12 -19.95
N LEU A 84 9.60 -24.08 -20.72
CA LEU A 84 10.64 -24.20 -21.74
C LEU A 84 12.03 -24.21 -21.11
N VAL A 85 12.80 -25.28 -21.37
CA VAL A 85 14.16 -25.48 -20.86
C VAL A 85 15.17 -25.32 -21.99
N GLY A 86 16.17 -24.46 -21.78
CA GLY A 86 17.23 -24.16 -22.76
C GLY A 86 17.20 -22.72 -23.25
N GLU A 87 18.19 -22.36 -24.07
CA GLU A 87 18.39 -21.01 -24.61
C GLU A 87 18.21 -21.01 -26.13
N GLY A 88 17.81 -19.87 -26.69
CA GLY A 88 17.61 -19.69 -28.13
C GLY A 88 16.55 -20.62 -28.74
N GLU A 89 16.84 -21.16 -29.91
CA GLU A 89 15.95 -22.05 -30.68
C GLU A 89 15.89 -23.49 -30.12
N HIS A 90 16.81 -23.86 -29.21
CA HIS A 90 16.93 -25.22 -28.67
C HIS A 90 16.14 -25.42 -27.36
N ARG A 91 14.96 -24.81 -27.28
CA ARG A 91 14.05 -24.93 -26.12
C ARG A 91 13.26 -26.23 -26.20
N THR A 92 13.29 -27.01 -25.12
CA THR A 92 12.53 -28.25 -25.00
C THR A 92 11.48 -28.09 -23.88
N PRO A 93 10.21 -28.49 -24.11
CA PRO A 93 9.18 -28.34 -23.09
C PRO A 93 9.33 -29.39 -21.99
N LEU A 94 9.55 -28.95 -20.75
CA LEU A 94 9.37 -29.78 -19.57
C LEU A 94 7.89 -29.84 -19.22
N HIS A 95 7.27 -30.99 -19.46
CA HIS A 95 5.85 -31.21 -19.20
C HIS A 95 5.57 -31.50 -17.72
N LEU A 96 4.71 -30.70 -17.10
CA LEU A 96 4.31 -30.78 -15.70
C LEU A 96 2.81 -31.08 -15.58
N ILE A 97 2.45 -31.83 -14.55
CA ILE A 97 1.05 -32.06 -14.15
C ILE A 97 0.83 -31.45 -12.77
N LEU A 98 -0.18 -30.58 -12.67
CA LEU A 98 -0.63 -29.94 -11.43
C LEU A 98 -2.00 -30.52 -11.06
N LYS A 99 -2.10 -31.09 -9.85
CA LYS A 99 -3.36 -31.64 -9.32
C LYS A 99 -3.82 -30.82 -8.11
N PHE A 100 -5.01 -30.25 -8.21
CA PHE A 100 -5.66 -29.43 -7.19
C PHE A 100 -6.68 -30.24 -6.39
N THR A 101 -6.97 -29.81 -5.17
CA THR A 101 -8.06 -30.35 -4.33
C THR A 101 -9.18 -29.33 -4.18
N GLU A 102 -10.31 -29.74 -3.59
CA GLU A 102 -11.41 -28.81 -3.25
C GLU A 102 -11.05 -27.78 -2.17
N ASP A 103 -9.90 -27.94 -1.50
CA ASP A 103 -9.38 -26.95 -0.55
C ASP A 103 -8.51 -25.87 -1.22
N TYR A 104 -8.34 -25.89 -2.55
CA TYR A 104 -7.65 -24.82 -3.27
C TYR A 104 -8.45 -23.49 -3.19
N PRO A 105 -7.81 -22.32 -2.90
CA PRO A 105 -6.37 -22.08 -2.81
C PRO A 105 -5.80 -22.13 -1.39
N SER A 106 -6.55 -22.57 -0.38
CA SER A 106 -6.02 -22.73 0.99
C SER A 106 -4.93 -23.80 1.08
N SER A 107 -5.00 -24.82 0.21
CA SER A 107 -3.97 -25.87 0.07
C SER A 107 -3.24 -25.78 -1.28
N PRO A 108 -1.95 -26.16 -1.34
CA PRO A 108 -1.18 -26.18 -2.58
C PRO A 108 -1.65 -27.27 -3.55
N PRO A 109 -1.40 -27.11 -4.86
CA PRO A 109 -1.46 -28.23 -5.79
C PRO A 109 -0.29 -29.19 -5.56
N ARG A 110 -0.47 -30.45 -5.97
CA ARG A 110 0.65 -31.37 -6.17
C ARG A 110 1.21 -31.15 -7.57
N VAL A 111 2.53 -30.99 -7.68
CA VAL A 111 3.23 -30.78 -8.95
C VAL A 111 4.16 -31.95 -9.22
N SER A 112 4.10 -32.50 -10.43
CA SER A 112 4.96 -33.59 -10.86
C SER A 112 5.53 -33.37 -12.25
N CYS A 113 6.81 -33.71 -12.43
CA CYS A 113 7.44 -33.79 -13.74
C CYS A 113 7.03 -35.08 -14.45
N CYS A 114 6.83 -35.02 -15.77
CA CYS A 114 6.51 -36.21 -16.55
C CYS A 114 7.77 -36.98 -17.00
N THR A 115 8.90 -36.30 -17.05
CA THR A 115 10.21 -36.85 -17.42
C THR A 115 11.26 -36.56 -16.35
N PRO A 116 12.29 -37.41 -16.21
CA PRO A 116 13.42 -37.14 -15.31
C PRO A 116 14.06 -35.79 -15.61
N PHE A 117 14.32 -35.01 -14.57
CA PHE A 117 14.94 -33.69 -14.68
C PHE A 117 16.06 -33.57 -13.64
N PRO A 118 17.32 -33.31 -14.04
CA PRO A 118 18.47 -33.40 -13.16
C PRO A 118 18.64 -32.14 -12.34
N HIS A 119 17.83 -32.08 -11.29
CA HIS A 119 17.78 -30.98 -10.35
C HIS A 119 17.80 -31.53 -8.92
N ALA A 120 18.50 -30.84 -8.02
CA ALA A 120 18.75 -31.30 -6.65
C ALA A 120 17.45 -31.58 -5.86
N ASN A 121 16.39 -30.85 -6.18
CA ASN A 121 15.07 -30.97 -5.56
C ASN A 121 14.01 -31.69 -6.42
N VAL A 122 14.42 -32.47 -7.42
CA VAL A 122 13.51 -33.34 -8.15
C VAL A 122 13.82 -34.78 -7.76
N GLU A 123 12.83 -35.46 -7.21
CA GLU A 123 12.99 -36.80 -6.63
C GLU A 123 12.02 -37.80 -7.23
N ARG A 124 12.47 -39.06 -7.33
CA ARG A 124 11.63 -40.18 -7.71
C ARG A 124 11.06 -40.81 -6.45
N THR A 125 9.75 -40.73 -6.29
CA THR A 125 9.04 -41.41 -5.20
C THR A 125 9.10 -42.93 -5.35
N ALA A 126 8.85 -43.68 -4.27
CA ALA A 126 8.77 -45.14 -4.28
C ALA A 126 7.75 -45.71 -5.30
N ARG A 127 6.72 -44.93 -5.67
CA ARG A 127 5.72 -45.29 -6.69
C ARG A 127 6.12 -44.85 -8.11
N GLY A 128 7.39 -44.48 -8.32
CA GLY A 128 7.94 -44.09 -9.62
C GLY A 128 7.62 -42.66 -10.08
N ARG A 129 6.77 -41.90 -9.36
CA ARG A 129 6.43 -40.51 -9.73
C ARG A 129 7.59 -39.57 -9.45
N LEU A 130 7.77 -38.58 -10.33
CA LEU A 130 8.77 -37.52 -10.19
C LEU A 130 8.12 -36.29 -9.57
N VAL A 131 8.55 -35.94 -8.36
CA VAL A 131 7.98 -34.83 -7.58
C VAL A 131 9.02 -33.74 -7.39
N ILE A 132 8.54 -32.50 -7.25
CA ILE A 132 9.37 -31.35 -6.93
C ILE A 132 9.27 -31.11 -5.42
N CYS A 133 10.38 -31.26 -4.72
CA CYS A 133 10.48 -31.05 -3.27
C CYS A 133 10.77 -29.57 -3.00
N LEU A 134 9.72 -28.78 -2.77
CA LEU A 134 9.83 -27.34 -2.53
C LEU A 134 8.85 -26.92 -1.44
N ASP A 135 9.32 -26.12 -0.48
CA ASP A 135 8.54 -25.70 0.69
C ASP A 135 7.24 -24.96 0.30
N MET A 136 7.27 -24.17 -0.78
CA MET A 136 6.08 -23.48 -1.29
C MET A 136 4.97 -24.45 -1.72
N LEU A 137 5.27 -25.72 -2.01
CA LEU A 137 4.32 -26.77 -2.36
C LEU A 137 3.83 -27.56 -1.15
N GLU A 138 4.29 -27.21 0.05
CA GLU A 138 3.89 -27.84 1.30
C GLU A 138 2.84 -26.98 2.02
N ALA A 139 1.97 -27.65 2.77
CA ALA A 139 1.06 -26.92 3.65
C ALA A 139 1.86 -26.04 4.62
N PRO A 140 1.36 -24.85 4.98
CA PRO A 140 2.05 -23.97 5.90
C PRO A 140 2.41 -24.69 7.21
N THR A 141 3.70 -24.97 7.40
CA THR A 141 4.18 -25.79 8.52
C THR A 141 4.08 -25.03 9.85
N THR A 142 3.90 -25.77 10.95
CA THR A 142 4.04 -25.27 12.32
C THR A 142 5.49 -24.95 12.70
N SER A 143 6.45 -25.16 11.79
CA SER A 143 7.90 -25.01 12.01
C SER A 143 8.34 -23.59 12.40
N GLY A 144 7.44 -22.61 12.39
CA GLY A 144 7.70 -21.25 12.87
C GLY A 144 8.66 -20.45 12.00
N ARG A 145 9.09 -21.00 10.85
CA ARG A 145 9.86 -20.25 9.85
C ARG A 145 8.93 -19.31 9.13
N ALA A 146 9.08 -18.02 9.39
CA ALA A 146 8.38 -16.99 8.65
C ALA A 146 8.64 -17.17 7.14
N TYR A 147 7.63 -16.92 6.32
CA TYR A 147 7.69 -16.99 4.85
C TYR A 147 7.84 -18.40 4.25
N ALA A 148 7.83 -19.46 5.07
CA ALA A 148 7.86 -20.84 4.58
C ALA A 148 6.45 -21.38 4.33
N GLY A 149 6.33 -22.24 3.32
CA GLY A 149 5.10 -22.96 3.02
C GLY A 149 4.22 -22.28 1.96
N TRP A 150 3.17 -22.98 1.56
CA TRP A 150 2.15 -22.50 0.64
C TRP A 150 1.41 -21.27 1.20
N SER A 151 1.21 -20.29 0.33
CA SER A 151 0.35 -19.13 0.56
C SER A 151 -0.81 -19.18 -0.40
N SER A 152 -2.03 -19.02 0.12
CA SER A 152 -3.25 -18.93 -0.71
C SER A 152 -3.28 -17.71 -1.63
N ALA A 153 -2.34 -16.79 -1.45
CA ALA A 153 -2.08 -15.69 -2.36
C ALA A 153 -1.50 -16.14 -3.71
N MET A 154 -0.94 -17.35 -3.82
CA MET A 154 -0.37 -17.83 -5.07
C MET A 154 -1.46 -18.20 -6.08
N SER A 155 -1.35 -17.64 -7.30
CA SER A 155 -2.06 -18.12 -8.48
C SER A 155 -1.27 -19.21 -9.21
N VAL A 156 -1.94 -19.99 -10.06
CA VAL A 156 -1.29 -20.95 -10.97
C VAL A 156 -0.18 -20.27 -11.78
N ARG A 157 -0.43 -19.05 -12.29
CA ARG A 157 0.58 -18.25 -12.98
C ARG A 157 1.78 -17.96 -12.09
N SER A 158 1.56 -17.40 -10.89
CA SER A 158 2.65 -17.08 -9.96
C SER A 158 3.43 -18.31 -9.48
N LEU A 159 2.75 -19.46 -9.35
CA LEU A 159 3.38 -20.74 -9.02
C LEU A 159 4.32 -21.19 -10.14
N LEU A 160 3.86 -21.15 -11.39
CA LEU A 160 4.66 -21.57 -12.54
C LEU A 160 5.86 -20.64 -12.78
N VAL A 161 5.71 -19.33 -12.56
CA VAL A 161 6.83 -18.37 -12.62
C VAL A 161 7.89 -18.72 -11.59
N GLN A 162 7.49 -19.00 -10.35
CA GLN A 162 8.42 -19.40 -9.29
C GLN A 162 9.08 -20.75 -9.59
N LEU A 163 8.33 -21.73 -10.11
CA LEU A 163 8.88 -23.03 -10.52
C LEU A 163 9.88 -22.88 -11.67
N GLN A 164 9.61 -22.02 -12.65
CA GLN A 164 10.56 -21.74 -13.74
C GLN A 164 11.85 -21.14 -13.20
N ALA A 165 11.77 -20.13 -12.33
CA ALA A 165 12.94 -19.50 -11.73
C ALA A 165 13.75 -20.52 -10.92
N PHE A 166 13.07 -21.36 -10.13
CA PHE A 166 13.67 -22.41 -9.32
C PHE A 166 14.37 -23.48 -10.16
N LEU A 167 13.65 -24.08 -11.11
CA LEU A 167 14.17 -25.18 -11.94
C LEU A 167 15.25 -24.73 -12.94
N SER A 168 15.39 -23.43 -13.16
CA SER A 168 16.43 -22.86 -14.05
C SER A 168 17.69 -22.44 -13.30
N ASP A 169 17.75 -22.57 -11.96
CA ASP A 169 18.95 -22.22 -11.19
C ASP A 169 20.09 -23.19 -11.51
N LYS A 170 21.09 -22.68 -12.24
CA LYS A 170 22.28 -23.44 -12.67
C LYS A 170 23.01 -24.10 -11.51
N LYS A 171 22.95 -23.55 -10.29
CA LYS A 171 23.58 -24.14 -9.10
C LYS A 171 22.88 -25.40 -8.60
N GLN A 172 21.61 -25.58 -8.96
CA GLN A 172 20.78 -26.72 -8.54
C GLN A 172 20.62 -27.78 -9.63
N LEU A 173 21.13 -27.53 -10.85
CA LEU A 173 21.06 -28.46 -12.00
C LEU A 173 22.07 -29.63 -11.90
N TYR A 174 22.03 -30.35 -10.78
CA TYR A 174 22.75 -31.59 -10.57
C TYR A 174 21.85 -32.59 -9.83
N SER A 175 21.99 -33.87 -10.16
CA SER A 175 21.31 -34.94 -9.42
C SER A 175 21.98 -36.27 -9.71
N GLU A 176 22.38 -36.99 -8.65
CA GLU A 176 23.08 -38.28 -8.75
C GLU A 176 22.18 -39.38 -9.37
N GLY A 177 20.86 -39.21 -9.36
CA GLY A 177 19.88 -40.22 -9.80
C GLY A 177 19.05 -39.88 -11.05
N MET A 178 19.19 -38.67 -11.62
CA MET A 178 18.32 -38.20 -12.73
C MET A 178 19.04 -38.09 -14.09
N GLY A 179 20.35 -38.35 -14.14
CA GLY A 179 21.16 -38.34 -15.38
C GLY A 179 21.62 -36.93 -15.79
N SER A 180 22.07 -36.78 -17.04
CA SER A 180 22.56 -35.50 -17.57
C SER A 180 21.42 -34.64 -18.14
N MET A 181 21.63 -33.32 -18.22
CA MET A 181 20.68 -32.41 -18.88
C MET A 181 20.45 -32.78 -20.36
N ALA A 182 21.47 -33.30 -21.05
CA ALA A 182 21.34 -33.78 -22.43
C ALA A 182 20.36 -34.95 -22.53
N ARG A 183 20.50 -35.95 -21.64
CA ARG A 183 19.57 -37.08 -21.57
C ARG A 183 18.17 -36.64 -21.18
N ALA A 184 18.03 -35.68 -20.26
CA ALA A 184 16.74 -35.13 -19.90
C ALA A 184 16.05 -34.46 -21.10
N LYS A 185 16.78 -33.68 -21.90
CA LYS A 185 16.24 -33.07 -23.14
C LYS A 185 15.80 -34.10 -24.17
N GLU A 186 16.56 -35.18 -24.35
CA GLU A 186 16.16 -36.29 -25.22
C GLU A 186 14.86 -36.96 -24.74
N LEU A 187 14.77 -37.23 -23.43
CA LEU A 187 13.56 -37.81 -22.82
C LEU A 187 12.35 -36.88 -22.94
N MET A 188 12.54 -35.56 -22.74
CA MET A 188 11.48 -34.56 -22.95
C MET A 188 11.02 -34.52 -24.42
N GLY A 189 11.96 -34.58 -25.37
CA GLY A 189 11.66 -34.60 -26.80
C GLY A 189 10.87 -35.84 -27.25
N GLY A 190 11.14 -37.01 -26.67
CA GLY A 190 10.46 -38.27 -26.98
C GLY A 190 9.21 -38.57 -26.13
N PHE A 191 8.87 -37.72 -25.16
CA PHE A 191 7.76 -37.99 -24.24
C PHE A 191 6.40 -37.74 -24.88
N ASN A 192 5.46 -38.66 -24.65
CA ASN A 192 4.06 -38.54 -25.06
C ASN A 192 3.13 -38.67 -23.84
N CYS A 193 2.30 -37.67 -23.59
CA CYS A 193 1.34 -37.68 -22.48
C CYS A 193 0.04 -38.39 -22.89
N ALA A 194 -0.30 -39.47 -22.18
CA ALA A 194 -1.52 -40.22 -22.42
C ALA A 194 -2.83 -39.45 -22.11
N CYS A 195 -2.76 -38.39 -21.30
CA CYS A 195 -3.95 -37.66 -20.85
C CYS A 195 -4.34 -36.49 -21.76
N CYS A 196 -3.36 -35.81 -22.35
CA CYS A 196 -3.58 -34.54 -23.05
C CYS A 196 -3.04 -34.50 -24.49
N GLY A 197 -2.38 -35.57 -24.94
CA GLY A 197 -1.80 -35.65 -26.28
C GLY A 197 -0.54 -34.78 -26.48
N HIS A 198 0.06 -34.27 -25.40
CA HIS A 198 1.37 -33.61 -25.45
C HIS A 198 2.41 -34.54 -26.07
N ALA A 199 3.18 -34.04 -27.02
CA ALA A 199 4.42 -34.66 -27.51
C ALA A 199 5.54 -33.61 -27.52
N GLY A 200 6.80 -34.02 -27.41
CA GLY A 200 7.93 -33.06 -27.39
C GLY A 200 8.00 -32.15 -28.62
N ASN A 201 7.59 -32.65 -29.81
CA ASN A 201 7.49 -31.88 -31.06
C ASN A 201 6.11 -31.23 -31.29
N LYS A 202 5.11 -31.57 -30.46
CA LYS A 202 3.74 -31.04 -30.50
C LYS A 202 3.29 -30.75 -29.07
N PRO A 203 3.84 -29.71 -28.44
CA PRO A 203 3.57 -29.43 -27.04
C PRO A 203 2.09 -29.11 -26.84
N TRP A 204 1.49 -29.75 -25.83
CA TRP A 204 0.19 -29.37 -25.27
C TRP A 204 0.38 -28.92 -23.82
N PRO A 205 -0.19 -27.78 -23.39
CA PRO A 205 -0.77 -26.72 -24.21
C PRO A 205 0.23 -26.17 -25.25
N SER A 206 -0.29 -25.69 -26.38
CA SER A 206 0.53 -25.09 -27.43
C SER A 206 1.28 -23.87 -26.90
N LEU A 207 2.54 -23.72 -27.32
CA LEU A 207 3.35 -22.56 -26.97
C LEU A 207 2.74 -21.29 -27.57
N PRO A 208 2.81 -20.14 -26.88
CA PRO A 208 2.18 -18.93 -27.39
C PRO A 208 2.97 -18.44 -28.59
N SER A 209 2.29 -18.25 -29.72
CA SER A 209 2.83 -17.42 -30.80
C SER A 209 2.69 -15.97 -30.34
N LEU A 210 3.76 -15.16 -30.49
CA LEU A 210 3.74 -13.73 -30.16
C LEU A 210 2.67 -12.95 -30.94
N ARG A 211 2.07 -13.54 -31.98
CA ARG A 211 1.08 -12.91 -32.86
C ARG A 211 -0.37 -13.18 -32.47
N ASP A 212 -0.63 -14.17 -31.60
CA ASP A 212 -1.98 -14.69 -31.33
C ASP A 212 -2.54 -14.31 -29.95
N ALA A 213 -1.93 -13.35 -29.25
CA ALA A 213 -2.44 -12.90 -27.95
C ALA A 213 -3.79 -12.16 -28.13
N PRO A 214 -4.90 -12.64 -27.55
CA PRO A 214 -6.17 -11.91 -27.58
C PRO A 214 -6.01 -10.57 -26.87
N ALA A 215 -6.59 -9.51 -27.43
CA ALA A 215 -6.59 -8.19 -26.80
C ALA A 215 -7.27 -8.26 -25.43
N PRO A 216 -6.72 -7.58 -24.39
CA PRO A 216 -7.31 -7.59 -23.06
C PRO A 216 -8.70 -6.95 -23.09
N GLU A 217 -9.63 -7.53 -22.33
CA GLU A 217 -10.96 -6.95 -22.11
C GLU A 217 -10.80 -5.55 -21.48
N LYS A 218 -11.45 -4.54 -22.07
CA LYS A 218 -11.28 -3.15 -21.67
C LYS A 218 -12.21 -2.77 -20.52
N ARG A 219 -11.65 -2.40 -19.38
CA ARG A 219 -12.32 -1.79 -18.23
C ARG A 219 -12.41 -0.27 -18.43
N ILE A 220 -13.62 0.24 -18.46
CA ILE A 220 -13.88 1.67 -18.63
C ILE A 220 -13.59 2.41 -17.31
N VAL A 221 -12.87 3.53 -17.41
CA VAL A 221 -12.48 4.43 -16.32
C VAL A 221 -13.03 5.82 -16.60
N CYS A 222 -13.67 6.43 -15.60
CA CYS A 222 -14.15 7.80 -15.62
C CYS A 222 -13.41 8.63 -14.55
N ARG A 223 -13.20 9.93 -14.79
CA ARG A 223 -12.89 10.85 -13.68
C ARG A 223 -14.12 10.94 -12.76
N PRO A 224 -13.97 10.87 -11.41
CA PRO A 224 -15.13 10.91 -10.50
C PRO A 224 -15.93 12.21 -10.45
N ASN A 225 -15.56 13.27 -11.18
CA ASN A 225 -16.31 14.53 -11.13
C ASN A 225 -17.29 14.63 -12.30
N GLY A 226 -18.45 14.00 -12.06
CA GLY A 226 -19.65 14.02 -12.90
C GLY A 226 -20.43 12.73 -12.69
N ASN A 227 -21.44 12.76 -11.82
CA ASN A 227 -22.38 11.67 -11.47
C ASN A 227 -22.29 10.39 -12.33
N VAL A 228 -21.83 9.29 -11.74
CA VAL A 228 -21.86 7.97 -12.38
C VAL A 228 -23.16 7.28 -12.02
N ALA A 229 -24.07 7.17 -13.00
CA ALA A 229 -25.00 6.06 -13.05
C ALA A 229 -24.23 4.84 -13.60
N LEU A 230 -24.27 3.72 -12.86
CA LEU A 230 -23.80 2.43 -13.37
C LEU A 230 -24.68 2.04 -14.57
N CYS A 231 -24.16 2.17 -15.80
CA CYS A 231 -24.84 1.60 -16.95
C CYS A 231 -24.82 0.08 -16.82
N SER A 232 -26.00 -0.50 -16.60
CA SER A 232 -26.24 -1.93 -16.78
C SER A 232 -26.13 -2.28 -18.27
N PRO A 233 -25.73 -3.51 -18.63
CA PRO A 233 -25.56 -3.90 -20.02
C PRO A 233 -26.93 -4.00 -20.68
N THR A 234 -27.29 -3.02 -21.51
CA THR A 234 -28.48 -3.14 -22.37
C THR A 234 -28.09 -2.86 -23.81
N ALA A 235 -28.34 -3.89 -24.63
CA ALA A 235 -28.50 -3.92 -26.09
C ALA A 235 -27.58 -3.03 -26.96
N GLN A 236 -26.75 -3.71 -27.77
CA GLN A 236 -26.04 -3.18 -28.92
C GLN A 236 -26.93 -2.26 -29.78
N GLN A 237 -26.56 -0.99 -29.92
CA GLN A 237 -27.06 -0.13 -31.01
C GLN A 237 -26.00 -0.08 -32.11
N GLN A 238 -26.46 -0.34 -33.33
CA GLN A 238 -25.68 -0.34 -34.58
C GLN A 238 -25.01 1.01 -34.85
N PRO A 239 -23.87 1.04 -35.57
CA PRO A 239 -23.17 2.29 -35.89
C PRO A 239 -24.01 3.20 -36.81
N PRO A 240 -23.91 4.54 -36.66
CA PRO A 240 -24.65 5.47 -37.50
C PRO A 240 -24.06 5.56 -38.92
N LEU A 241 -24.94 5.76 -39.90
CA LEU A 241 -24.63 5.94 -41.33
C LEU A 241 -23.83 7.25 -41.60
N PRO A 242 -23.12 7.35 -42.74
CA PRO A 242 -22.29 8.51 -43.06
C PRO A 242 -23.12 9.79 -43.30
N TRP A 243 -22.63 10.91 -42.76
CA TRP A 243 -23.28 12.23 -42.77
C TRP A 243 -23.00 12.99 -44.08
N THR A 244 -24.03 13.54 -44.72
CA THR A 244 -23.92 14.49 -45.84
C THR A 244 -24.10 15.94 -45.34
N PRO A 245 -23.35 16.92 -45.87
CA PRO A 245 -23.38 18.29 -45.37
C PRO A 245 -24.62 19.07 -45.84
N PRO A 246 -25.28 19.86 -44.96
CA PRO A 246 -26.38 20.72 -45.37
C PRO A 246 -25.93 22.12 -45.80
N THR A 247 -26.62 22.63 -46.81
CA THR A 247 -26.53 23.97 -47.40
C THR A 247 -27.03 25.05 -46.43
N MET A 248 -26.38 26.22 -46.45
CA MET A 248 -26.65 27.35 -45.55
C MET A 248 -27.94 28.11 -45.88
N SER A 249 -28.63 28.58 -44.84
CA SER A 249 -29.54 29.74 -44.89
C SER A 249 -29.55 30.47 -43.53
N PRO A 250 -29.83 31.78 -43.49
CA PRO A 250 -29.42 32.65 -42.39
C PRO A 250 -30.45 32.79 -41.27
N ALA A 251 -29.94 33.30 -40.15
CA ALA A 251 -30.46 33.29 -38.79
C ALA A 251 -31.76 34.07 -38.52
N ALA A 252 -32.46 33.65 -37.46
CA ALA A 252 -33.43 34.45 -36.70
C ALA A 252 -33.15 34.30 -35.18
N PRO A 253 -33.45 35.32 -34.35
CA PRO A 253 -32.75 35.54 -33.07
C PRO A 253 -33.37 34.82 -31.87
N ALA A 254 -32.50 34.55 -30.89
CA ALA A 254 -32.79 33.87 -29.63
C ALA A 254 -33.53 34.78 -28.63
N GLN A 255 -34.51 34.20 -27.92
CA GLN A 255 -35.07 34.76 -26.69
C GLN A 255 -34.52 34.04 -25.46
N HIS A 256 -34.08 34.83 -24.50
CA HIS A 256 -33.53 34.42 -23.21
C HIS A 256 -34.62 33.85 -22.28
N SER A 257 -34.32 32.74 -21.60
CA SER A 257 -34.82 32.54 -20.22
C SER A 257 -33.77 31.81 -19.39
N ALA A 258 -33.36 32.46 -18.30
CA ALA A 258 -32.43 31.96 -17.32
C ALA A 258 -33.20 31.23 -16.21
N SER A 259 -32.80 30.01 -15.89
CA SER A 259 -33.24 29.27 -14.70
C SER A 259 -32.01 28.80 -13.94
N ALA A 260 -31.68 29.52 -12.86
CA ALA A 260 -30.59 29.21 -11.95
C ALA A 260 -30.97 28.04 -11.04
N CYS A 261 -30.25 26.92 -11.13
CA CYS A 261 -30.31 25.83 -10.16
C CYS A 261 -29.12 25.96 -9.19
N LYS A 262 -29.40 26.24 -7.92
CA LYS A 262 -28.40 26.37 -6.84
C LYS A 262 -27.80 24.99 -6.53
N GLN A 263 -26.48 24.86 -6.67
CA GLN A 263 -25.72 23.74 -6.11
C GLN A 263 -25.47 23.94 -4.60
N PRO A 264 -25.45 22.87 -3.78
CA PRO A 264 -24.96 22.96 -2.42
C PRO A 264 -23.43 23.04 -2.39
N ALA A 265 -22.88 23.98 -1.63
CA ALA A 265 -21.44 24.16 -1.46
C ALA A 265 -20.80 22.96 -0.75
N ALA A 266 -19.77 22.36 -1.37
CA ALA A 266 -18.91 21.38 -0.73
C ALA A 266 -18.00 22.08 0.30
N SER A 267 -18.33 21.99 1.59
CA SER A 267 -17.61 22.63 2.68
C SER A 267 -16.76 21.64 3.48
N THR A 268 -15.55 21.26 3.06
CA THR A 268 -14.64 20.48 3.94
C THR A 268 -13.15 20.67 3.64
N HIS A 269 -12.59 21.88 3.61
CA HIS A 269 -11.11 22.04 3.61
C HIS A 269 -10.55 23.23 4.42
N ALA A 270 -11.38 24.03 5.12
CA ALA A 270 -10.92 25.33 5.62
C ALA A 270 -10.23 25.36 7.00
N ASN A 271 -9.99 24.24 7.72
CA ASN A 271 -9.61 24.32 9.15
C ASN A 271 -8.60 23.27 9.67
N ASN A 272 -7.81 22.61 8.83
CA ASN A 272 -6.79 21.64 9.30
C ASN A 272 -5.50 22.38 9.79
N PRO A 273 -4.83 21.94 10.88
CA PRO A 273 -3.58 22.53 11.38
C PRO A 273 -2.40 22.61 10.41
N PHE A 274 -2.49 21.96 9.26
CA PHE A 274 -1.47 21.98 8.22
C PHE A 274 -1.85 22.82 6.98
N SER A 275 -2.99 23.49 6.96
CA SER A 275 -3.40 24.34 5.84
C SER A 275 -2.53 25.62 5.76
N PRO A 276 -1.93 25.94 4.59
CA PRO A 276 -1.32 27.25 4.38
C PRO A 276 -2.43 28.27 4.11
N LEU A 277 -2.55 29.31 4.94
CA LEU A 277 -3.35 30.50 4.59
C LEU A 277 -2.52 31.77 4.76
N ARG A 278 -2.70 32.64 3.74
CA ARG A 278 -2.04 33.91 3.44
C ARG A 278 -1.67 34.70 4.70
N GLN A 279 -0.42 35.16 4.74
CA GLN A 279 -0.01 36.25 5.63
C GLN A 279 -0.89 37.47 5.34
N LEU A 280 -1.84 37.75 6.23
CA LEU A 280 -2.36 39.10 6.39
C LEU A 280 -1.33 39.85 7.25
N SER A 281 -0.51 40.64 6.58
CA SER A 281 0.23 41.74 7.18
C SER A 281 -0.75 42.87 7.48
N CYS A 282 -0.86 43.26 8.74
CA CYS A 282 -1.15 44.64 9.12
C CYS A 282 -0.36 44.91 10.39
N ASP A 283 0.54 45.88 10.29
CA ASP A 283 1.13 46.61 11.39
C ASP A 283 0.03 47.26 12.23
N ASP A 284 0.22 47.33 13.55
CA ASP A 284 0.07 48.60 14.24
C ASP A 284 0.83 48.59 15.57
N GLU A 285 1.41 49.75 15.80
CA GLU A 285 2.40 50.15 16.77
C GLU A 285 1.72 50.53 18.11
N GLN A 286 2.40 50.31 19.25
CA GLN A 286 2.61 51.30 20.33
C GLN A 286 2.75 50.72 21.76
N THR A 287 3.98 50.92 22.26
CA THR A 287 4.40 51.53 23.55
C THR A 287 4.09 50.89 24.92
N SER A 288 5.20 50.47 25.55
CA SER A 288 5.67 50.83 26.91
C SER A 288 4.82 50.49 28.15
N LYS A 289 5.41 49.69 29.05
CA LYS A 289 5.89 50.09 30.40
C LYS A 289 6.04 48.85 31.30
N SER A 290 7.26 48.64 31.79
CA SER A 290 7.52 48.03 33.10
C SER A 290 7.31 49.11 34.18
N PRO A 291 7.06 48.74 35.45
CA PRO A 291 8.19 48.46 36.33
C PRO A 291 7.96 47.41 37.45
N SER A 292 9.06 46.74 37.79
CA SER A 292 9.67 46.56 39.12
C SER A 292 8.92 45.99 40.35
N ASN A 293 9.70 45.16 41.05
CA ASN A 293 9.94 45.08 42.50
C ASN A 293 9.35 43.91 43.31
N SER A 294 10.29 43.02 43.63
CA SER A 294 10.89 42.78 44.96
C SER A 294 10.13 41.94 46.01
N GLU A 295 10.82 40.85 46.37
CA GLU A 295 11.31 40.53 47.72
C GLU A 295 10.49 39.69 48.72
N MET A 296 11.24 38.68 49.19
CA MET A 296 11.47 38.27 50.59
C MET A 296 10.60 37.18 51.25
N LEU A 297 11.25 36.01 51.39
CA LEU A 297 11.69 35.39 52.65
C LEU A 297 10.69 35.24 53.81
N ALA A 298 10.45 33.99 54.24
CA ALA A 298 10.82 33.50 55.59
C ALA A 298 10.50 32.00 55.80
N THR A 299 11.57 31.24 56.00
CA THR A 299 11.82 30.19 57.02
C THR A 299 10.70 29.70 57.95
N ALA A 300 10.60 28.37 58.16
CA ALA A 300 10.88 27.71 59.46
C ALA A 300 10.74 26.18 59.36
N ALA A 301 11.51 25.50 60.21
CA ALA A 301 11.84 24.07 60.22
C ALA A 301 10.99 23.24 61.21
N MET A 302 11.10 21.91 61.07
CA MET A 302 11.32 20.88 62.12
C MET A 302 10.45 19.61 61.98
N GLU A 303 11.17 18.51 61.74
CA GLU A 303 10.88 17.07 61.97
C GLU A 303 10.80 16.74 63.50
N PRO A 304 10.71 15.46 63.98
CA PRO A 304 10.56 14.15 63.31
C PRO A 304 9.50 13.20 63.97
N GLY A 305 9.26 12.03 63.37
CA GLY A 305 8.59 10.92 64.05
C GLY A 305 8.69 9.61 63.29
N ALA A 306 9.31 8.61 63.93
CA ALA A 306 9.94 7.45 63.31
C ALA A 306 9.08 6.16 63.29
N LEU A 307 9.65 5.16 62.58
CA LEU A 307 9.83 3.75 62.98
C LEU A 307 8.84 2.63 62.54
N LEU A 308 9.50 1.50 62.21
CA LEU A 308 9.09 0.08 62.07
C LEU A 308 8.63 -0.37 60.66
N ALA A 309 9.41 -1.11 59.86
CA ALA A 309 10.05 -2.44 60.01
C ALA A 309 9.05 -3.63 59.95
N GLY A 310 9.28 -4.56 59.00
CA GLY A 310 8.61 -5.87 58.97
C GLY A 310 8.69 -6.56 57.61
N GLY A 311 9.59 -7.54 57.49
CA GLY A 311 9.77 -8.35 56.28
C GLY A 311 9.17 -9.76 56.36
N LYS A 312 9.53 -10.54 55.33
CA LYS A 312 9.50 -12.01 55.14
C LYS A 312 8.28 -12.65 54.42
N ALA A 313 8.57 -13.01 53.16
CA ALA A 313 8.67 -14.37 52.62
C ALA A 313 7.67 -15.48 53.03
N GLY A 314 7.02 -16.04 52.00
CA GLY A 314 7.06 -17.49 51.70
C GLY A 314 5.79 -18.32 51.94
N ALA A 315 5.20 -18.87 50.87
CA ALA A 315 4.84 -20.31 50.76
C ALA A 315 4.15 -20.62 49.41
N LYS A 316 4.57 -21.74 48.80
CA LYS A 316 3.97 -22.39 47.64
C LYS A 316 2.67 -23.10 48.03
N ALA A 317 1.68 -23.07 47.14
CA ALA A 317 0.67 -24.13 47.06
C ALA A 317 0.36 -24.43 45.58
N MET A 318 0.39 -25.72 45.27
CA MET A 318 0.31 -26.33 43.95
C MET A 318 -1.12 -26.86 43.77
N GLN A 319 -1.90 -26.26 42.87
CA GLN A 319 -3.15 -26.84 42.37
C GLN A 319 -3.29 -26.54 40.87
N GLN A 320 -3.66 -27.58 40.14
CA GLN A 320 -3.72 -27.69 38.67
C GLN A 320 -4.75 -26.72 38.06
N PRO A 321 -4.47 -26.07 36.90
CA PRO A 321 -5.49 -25.27 36.23
C PRO A 321 -6.21 -26.03 35.11
N LEU A 322 -7.54 -25.99 35.20
CA LEU A 322 -8.49 -26.21 34.11
C LEU A 322 -8.14 -25.33 32.90
N VAL A 323 -8.20 -25.92 31.72
CA VAL A 323 -7.83 -25.32 30.43
C VAL A 323 -8.87 -24.28 30.01
N ALA A 324 -8.53 -23.00 30.20
CA ALA A 324 -9.11 -21.89 29.47
C ALA A 324 -8.02 -21.34 28.53
N GLU A 325 -8.19 -21.53 27.22
CA GLU A 325 -7.27 -21.00 26.21
C GLU A 325 -7.22 -19.48 26.29
N SER A 326 -6.13 -18.95 26.86
CA SER A 326 -5.85 -17.51 26.89
C SER A 326 -5.45 -17.06 25.48
N THR A 327 -6.25 -16.17 24.90
CA THR A 327 -6.00 -15.47 23.63
C THR A 327 -4.86 -14.44 23.67
N ALA A 328 -4.06 -14.40 24.75
CA ALA A 328 -2.94 -13.47 24.87
C ALA A 328 -1.64 -14.07 24.29
N MET A 329 -1.12 -13.47 23.22
CA MET A 329 0.21 -13.81 22.69
C MET A 329 1.31 -13.59 23.75
N SER A 330 2.11 -14.63 24.00
CA SER A 330 3.23 -14.60 24.94
C SER A 330 4.32 -13.61 24.51
N LYS A 331 5.14 -13.13 25.47
CA LYS A 331 6.33 -12.31 25.19
C LYS A 331 7.28 -12.96 24.18
N ALA A 332 7.39 -14.29 24.19
CA ALA A 332 8.17 -15.05 23.22
C ALA A 332 7.59 -14.92 21.80
N GLN A 333 6.27 -14.99 21.64
CA GLN A 333 5.61 -14.79 20.35
C GLN A 333 5.76 -13.36 19.83
N ARG A 334 5.70 -12.33 20.70
CA ARG A 334 5.98 -10.93 20.32
C ARG A 334 7.41 -10.74 19.82
N LYS A 335 8.40 -11.33 20.51
CA LYS A 335 9.81 -11.26 20.15
C LYS A 335 10.14 -12.05 18.87
N ASN A 336 9.49 -13.20 18.67
CA ASN A 336 9.64 -13.97 17.43
C ASN A 336 9.02 -13.25 16.23
N MET A 337 7.87 -12.60 16.44
CA MET A 337 7.20 -11.78 15.43
C MET A 337 8.02 -10.53 15.09
N GLN A 338 8.66 -9.87 16.07
CA GLN A 338 9.60 -8.77 15.80
C GLN A 338 10.85 -9.24 15.04
N ARG A 339 11.38 -10.44 15.36
CA ARG A 339 12.54 -11.02 14.66
C ARG A 339 12.23 -11.44 13.23
N SER A 340 11.04 -11.98 12.97
CA SER A 340 10.60 -12.27 11.60
C SER A 340 10.42 -10.97 10.79
N ARG A 341 9.91 -9.92 11.42
CA ARG A 341 9.73 -8.59 10.83
C ARG A 341 11.04 -7.89 10.49
N ALA A 342 12.06 -7.95 11.35
CA ALA A 342 13.39 -7.43 11.03
C ALA A 342 14.05 -8.14 9.82
N ARG A 343 13.70 -9.42 9.56
CA ARG A 343 14.14 -10.14 8.35
C ARG A 343 13.42 -9.66 7.09
N ARG A 344 12.16 -9.22 7.20
CA ARG A 344 11.38 -8.58 6.10
C ARG A 344 12.06 -7.31 5.60
N ALA A 345 12.53 -6.46 6.50
CA ALA A 345 13.18 -5.20 6.14
C ALA A 345 14.46 -5.43 5.33
N ARG A 346 15.32 -6.37 5.78
CA ARG A 346 16.57 -6.73 5.09
C ARG A 346 16.33 -7.28 3.68
N ARG A 347 15.29 -8.12 3.49
CA ARG A 347 15.01 -8.72 2.18
C ARG A 347 14.33 -7.76 1.20
N GLY A 348 13.54 -6.80 1.70
CA GLY A 348 12.97 -5.73 0.87
C GLY A 348 14.03 -4.78 0.32
N GLU A 349 15.14 -4.58 1.06
CA GLU A 349 16.32 -3.87 0.57
C GLU A 349 17.05 -4.66 -0.53
N ASP A 350 17.17 -5.99 -0.38
CA ASP A 350 17.75 -6.88 -1.39
C ASP A 350 16.88 -7.01 -2.66
N GLU A 351 15.55 -7.00 -2.53
CA GLU A 351 14.59 -7.02 -3.65
C GLU A 351 14.57 -5.69 -4.43
N GLN A 352 14.76 -4.55 -3.77
CA GLN A 352 14.97 -3.26 -4.45
C GLN A 352 16.31 -3.20 -5.19
N ARG A 353 17.31 -3.96 -4.74
CA ARG A 353 18.62 -4.09 -5.41
C ARG A 353 18.60 -5.06 -6.60
N THR A 354 17.58 -5.91 -6.71
CA THR A 354 17.46 -6.98 -7.72
C THR A 354 16.34 -6.78 -8.75
N GLN A 355 15.74 -5.59 -8.82
CA GLN A 355 14.93 -5.23 -9.99
C GLN A 355 15.80 -5.31 -11.25
N PRO A 356 15.31 -5.92 -12.36
CA PRO A 356 16.07 -5.90 -13.60
C PRO A 356 16.29 -4.44 -14.00
N PRO A 357 17.51 -4.04 -14.42
CA PRO A 357 17.71 -2.71 -14.94
C PRO A 357 16.76 -2.53 -16.13
N ALA A 358 16.03 -1.41 -16.14
CA ALA A 358 15.41 -0.96 -17.38
C ALA A 358 16.50 -0.97 -18.45
N ALA A 359 16.22 -1.61 -19.59
CA ALA A 359 17.17 -1.82 -20.67
C ALA A 359 18.00 -0.55 -20.92
N GLN A 360 19.31 -0.63 -20.63
CA GLN A 360 20.25 0.42 -21.00
C GLN A 360 20.41 0.39 -22.53
N PRO A 361 20.27 1.53 -23.24
CA PRO A 361 20.65 1.60 -24.64
C PRO A 361 22.14 1.31 -24.78
N HIS A 362 22.50 0.49 -25.77
CA HIS A 362 23.85 0.10 -26.12
C HIS A 362 24.84 1.28 -26.15
N GLU A 363 25.97 1.12 -25.46
CA GLU A 363 27.13 1.99 -25.58
C GLU A 363 27.75 1.86 -26.98
N VAL A 364 27.87 2.99 -27.68
CA VAL A 364 28.83 3.18 -28.78
C VAL A 364 29.95 4.06 -28.21
N GLY A 365 31.18 3.55 -28.22
CA GLY A 365 32.38 4.22 -27.73
C GLY A 365 32.79 5.47 -28.55
N PRO A 366 33.78 6.23 -28.07
CA PRO A 366 33.73 7.70 -28.04
C PRO A 366 34.42 8.37 -29.24
N ALA A 367 33.93 9.55 -29.62
CA ALA A 367 34.72 10.56 -30.32
C ALA A 367 34.91 11.76 -29.38
N ALA A 368 36.19 12.08 -29.13
CA ALA A 368 36.67 13.09 -28.21
C ALA A 368 36.18 14.51 -28.54
N GLY A 369 35.88 15.28 -27.50
CA GLY A 369 35.58 16.71 -27.58
C GLY A 369 35.35 17.29 -26.20
N SER A 370 36.42 17.75 -25.55
CA SER A 370 36.42 18.35 -24.21
C SER A 370 35.60 19.66 -24.21
N ILE A 371 34.60 19.77 -23.32
CA ILE A 371 34.15 21.04 -22.76
C ILE A 371 33.83 20.81 -21.28
N ALA A 372 34.39 21.70 -20.45
CA ALA A 372 34.51 21.62 -19.00
C ALA A 372 33.19 21.38 -18.23
N GLU A 373 33.29 20.54 -17.19
CA GLU A 373 32.29 20.43 -16.12
C GLU A 373 32.23 21.74 -15.33
N ALA A 374 31.14 22.48 -15.49
CA ALA A 374 30.70 23.44 -14.49
C ALA A 374 29.74 22.70 -13.54
N GLU A 375 30.10 22.63 -12.26
CA GLU A 375 29.23 22.16 -11.19
C GLU A 375 27.90 22.94 -11.21
N LEU A 376 26.84 22.30 -11.70
CA LEU A 376 25.48 22.80 -11.54
C LEU A 376 25.02 22.44 -10.13
N ALA A 377 25.27 23.34 -9.19
CA ALA A 377 24.76 23.27 -7.83
C ALA A 377 23.26 22.91 -7.84
N LEU A 378 22.90 21.82 -7.14
CA LEU A 378 21.51 21.45 -6.91
C LEU A 378 20.77 22.61 -6.26
N ALA A 379 19.91 23.27 -7.03
CA ALA A 379 18.95 24.22 -6.48
C ALA A 379 18.06 23.51 -5.45
N PRO A 380 17.70 24.17 -4.33
CA PRO A 380 16.80 23.60 -3.34
C PRO A 380 15.42 23.31 -3.96
N PRO A 381 14.68 22.31 -3.46
CA PRO A 381 13.39 21.95 -4.01
C PRO A 381 12.42 23.13 -3.90
N LEU A 382 11.86 23.53 -5.04
CA LEU A 382 10.81 24.53 -5.12
C LEU A 382 9.65 24.12 -4.22
N ASP A 383 9.33 25.01 -3.28
CA ASP A 383 8.26 24.86 -2.30
C ASP A 383 6.92 24.69 -3.02
N GLU A 384 6.13 23.72 -2.59
CA GLU A 384 4.77 23.50 -3.07
C GLU A 384 3.85 24.56 -2.46
N THR A 385 3.87 25.76 -3.02
CA THR A 385 2.75 26.70 -2.94
C THR A 385 1.93 26.53 -4.21
N GLU A 386 0.66 26.15 -4.04
CA GLU A 386 -0.32 26.36 -5.09
C GLU A 386 -0.27 27.83 -5.47
N ALA A 387 -0.09 28.09 -6.76
CA ALA A 387 -0.15 29.42 -7.35
C ALA A 387 -1.53 30.02 -7.08
N ALA A 388 -1.66 30.76 -5.99
CA ALA A 388 -2.77 31.66 -5.74
C ALA A 388 -2.65 32.89 -6.65
N CYS A 389 -2.90 32.71 -7.95
CA CYS A 389 -3.04 33.80 -8.90
C CYS A 389 -4.32 33.60 -9.74
N ALA A 390 -5.46 33.86 -9.10
CA ALA A 390 -6.65 34.37 -9.76
C ALA A 390 -6.96 35.70 -9.10
N ASP A 391 -6.56 36.81 -9.72
CA ASP A 391 -7.48 37.57 -10.56
C ASP A 391 -6.71 38.68 -11.29
N GLU A 392 -7.22 38.99 -12.48
CA GLU A 392 -6.84 40.10 -13.38
C GLU A 392 -5.47 40.04 -14.08
N ALA A 393 -5.48 39.60 -15.35
CA ALA A 393 -4.88 40.33 -16.47
C ALA A 393 -4.96 39.53 -17.77
N SER A 394 -5.43 40.20 -18.80
CA SER A 394 -5.50 39.84 -20.22
C SER A 394 -4.24 39.14 -20.80
N GLY A 395 -4.47 38.06 -21.55
CA GLY A 395 -4.01 37.98 -22.93
C GLY A 395 -2.51 37.87 -23.26
N ILE A 396 -1.66 37.34 -22.39
CA ILE A 396 -0.28 37.00 -22.80
C ILE A 396 -0.05 35.49 -22.67
N THR A 397 -0.45 34.75 -23.70
CA THR A 397 0.17 33.46 -23.99
C THR A 397 1.62 33.78 -24.36
N GLY A 398 2.60 33.35 -23.54
CA GLY A 398 4.02 33.52 -23.86
C GLY A 398 4.39 32.94 -25.25
N PRO A 399 5.65 33.02 -25.69
CA PRO A 399 6.08 32.62 -27.05
C PRO A 399 5.70 31.19 -27.47
N PHE A 400 5.42 30.30 -26.52
CA PHE A 400 4.91 28.95 -26.77
C PHE A 400 3.44 28.87 -27.21
N GLY A 401 2.64 29.93 -27.03
CA GLY A 401 1.28 30.02 -27.54
C GLY A 401 1.19 30.05 -29.07
N VAL A 402 2.32 30.25 -29.75
CA VAL A 402 2.46 30.24 -31.21
C VAL A 402 2.59 28.82 -31.78
N LEU A 403 2.98 27.83 -30.96
CA LEU A 403 3.10 26.46 -31.41
C LEU A 403 1.72 25.87 -31.70
N ARG A 404 1.56 25.31 -32.89
CA ARG A 404 0.40 24.50 -33.22
C ARG A 404 0.32 23.27 -32.30
N TYR A 405 -0.91 22.88 -31.97
CA TYR A 405 -1.16 21.79 -31.02
C TYR A 405 -0.60 20.43 -31.48
N ASP A 406 -0.56 20.18 -32.79
CA ASP A 406 0.07 19.00 -33.39
C ASP A 406 1.60 18.95 -33.15
N ALA A 407 2.29 20.07 -33.28
CA ALA A 407 3.72 20.18 -32.98
C ALA A 407 4.02 19.97 -31.48
N LEU A 408 3.15 20.49 -30.60
CA LEU A 408 3.23 20.26 -29.16
C LEU A 408 3.05 18.79 -28.81
N LEU A 409 2.07 18.10 -29.42
CA LEU A 409 1.86 16.66 -29.21
C LEU A 409 3.07 15.83 -29.65
N LEU A 410 3.64 16.11 -30.82
CA LEU A 410 4.84 15.41 -31.30
C LEU A 410 6.03 15.60 -30.34
N LEU A 411 6.25 16.83 -29.87
CA LEU A 411 7.31 17.11 -28.90
C LEU A 411 7.06 16.37 -27.58
N MET A 412 5.82 16.40 -27.07
CA MET A 412 5.48 15.75 -25.81
C MET A 412 5.45 14.21 -25.92
N GLU A 413 5.21 13.66 -27.10
CA GLU A 413 5.32 12.22 -27.36
C GLU A 413 6.78 11.72 -27.23
N THR A 414 7.77 12.59 -27.45
CA THR A 414 9.19 12.24 -27.20
C THR A 414 9.52 12.09 -25.71
N PHE A 415 8.64 12.54 -24.81
CA PHE A 415 8.87 12.40 -23.39
C PHE A 415 8.70 10.95 -22.95
N HIS A 416 9.78 10.36 -22.48
CA HIS A 416 9.81 9.01 -21.95
C HIS A 416 9.31 8.93 -20.50
N SER A 417 9.08 10.07 -19.84
CA SER A 417 8.67 10.14 -18.44
C SER A 417 7.54 11.15 -18.21
N PRO A 418 6.52 10.78 -17.40
CA PRO A 418 5.52 11.71 -16.88
C PRO A 418 6.11 12.92 -16.14
N ARG A 419 7.34 12.79 -15.61
CA ARG A 419 8.06 13.90 -14.97
C ARG A 419 8.35 15.04 -15.94
N CYS A 420 8.66 14.72 -17.20
CA CYS A 420 8.92 15.72 -18.24
C CYS A 420 7.64 16.50 -18.58
N VAL A 421 6.51 15.80 -18.71
CA VAL A 421 5.19 16.43 -18.92
C VAL A 421 4.87 17.41 -17.78
N ARG A 422 5.10 17.01 -16.53
CA ARG A 422 4.89 17.88 -15.37
C ARG A 422 5.86 19.07 -15.35
N ALA A 423 7.16 18.84 -15.60
CA ALA A 423 8.14 19.92 -15.64
C ALA A 423 7.76 20.96 -16.69
N LEU A 424 7.29 20.51 -17.87
CA LEU A 424 6.78 21.38 -18.92
C LEU A 424 5.54 22.16 -18.47
N ALA A 425 4.60 21.51 -17.79
CA ALA A 425 3.39 22.15 -17.26
C ALA A 425 3.68 23.28 -16.26
N CYS A 426 4.84 23.24 -15.57
CA CYS A 426 5.25 24.27 -14.62
C CYS A 426 5.90 25.50 -15.26
N THR A 427 6.12 25.53 -16.58
CA THR A 427 6.84 26.62 -17.25
C THR A 427 5.96 27.82 -17.59
N CYS A 428 4.76 27.59 -18.12
CA CYS A 428 3.80 28.65 -18.45
C CYS A 428 2.36 28.14 -18.51
N LYS A 429 1.38 29.05 -18.46
CA LYS A 429 -0.06 28.73 -18.47
C LYS A 429 -0.51 27.97 -19.71
N ALA A 430 0.00 28.33 -20.90
CA ALA A 430 -0.37 27.66 -22.15
C ALA A 430 0.08 26.19 -22.17
N LEU A 431 1.33 25.92 -21.76
CA LEU A 431 1.86 24.57 -21.66
C LEU A 431 1.21 23.78 -20.52
N SER A 432 0.86 24.45 -19.42
CA SER A 432 0.06 23.85 -18.34
C SER A 432 -1.28 23.33 -18.86
N ALA A 433 -2.02 24.16 -19.61
CA ALA A 433 -3.29 23.75 -20.22
C ALA A 433 -3.11 22.62 -21.23
N ALA A 434 -2.08 22.67 -22.08
CA ALA A 434 -1.78 21.60 -23.04
C ALA A 434 -1.45 20.26 -22.34
N CYS A 435 -0.76 20.30 -21.19
CA CYS A 435 -0.44 19.11 -20.39
C CYS A 435 -1.66 18.50 -19.68
N GLU A 436 -2.79 19.20 -19.60
CA GLU A 436 -4.06 18.67 -19.09
C GLU A 436 -4.92 18.02 -20.19
N ASP A 437 -4.57 18.20 -21.46
CA ASP A 437 -5.38 17.75 -22.59
C ASP A 437 -5.44 16.22 -22.69
N GLY A 438 -6.66 15.69 -22.83
CA GLY A 438 -6.91 14.26 -22.88
C GLY A 438 -6.32 13.53 -24.09
N LEU A 439 -6.15 14.20 -25.23
CA LEU A 439 -5.59 13.61 -26.45
C LEU A 439 -4.12 13.25 -26.26
N LEU A 440 -3.35 14.14 -25.62
CA LEU A 440 -1.96 13.88 -25.21
C LEU A 440 -1.90 12.60 -24.37
N TRP A 441 -2.71 12.53 -23.31
CA TRP A 441 -2.68 11.38 -22.41
C TRP A 441 -3.16 10.09 -23.07
N ARG A 442 -4.06 10.17 -24.06
CA ARG A 442 -4.45 9.01 -24.87
C ARG A 442 -3.29 8.46 -25.67
N VAL A 443 -2.52 9.34 -26.33
CA VAL A 443 -1.33 8.96 -27.11
C VAL A 443 -0.27 8.35 -26.19
N LEU A 444 0.06 9.02 -25.08
CA LEU A 444 1.01 8.51 -24.10
C LEU A 444 0.54 7.17 -23.50
N PHE A 445 -0.76 7.02 -23.23
CA PHE A 445 -1.31 5.75 -22.72
C PHE A 445 -1.13 4.61 -23.71
N ALA A 446 -1.48 4.82 -24.98
CA ALA A 446 -1.33 3.81 -26.02
C ALA A 446 0.14 3.41 -26.22
N LYS A 447 1.06 4.38 -26.11
CA LYS A 447 2.50 4.16 -26.23
C LYS A 447 3.10 3.41 -25.03
N HIS A 448 2.79 3.83 -23.81
CA HIS A 448 3.41 3.29 -22.59
C HIS A 448 2.72 2.04 -22.05
N TYR A 449 1.41 1.90 -22.29
CA TYR A 449 0.58 0.82 -21.76
C TYR A 449 -0.28 0.15 -22.84
N PRO A 450 0.31 -0.33 -23.95
CA PRO A 450 -0.45 -0.94 -25.04
C PRO A 450 -1.25 -2.18 -24.61
N ALA A 451 -0.75 -2.92 -23.61
CA ALA A 451 -1.39 -4.11 -23.04
C ALA A 451 -2.32 -3.81 -21.85
N SER A 452 -2.55 -2.54 -21.49
CA SER A 452 -3.44 -2.21 -20.38
C SER A 452 -4.88 -2.62 -20.68
N SER A 453 -5.57 -3.09 -19.63
CA SER A 453 -7.01 -3.33 -19.67
C SER A 453 -7.82 -2.04 -19.46
N LEU A 454 -7.24 -0.90 -19.07
CA LEU A 454 -8.01 0.32 -18.86
C LEU A 454 -8.33 1.02 -20.19
N SER A 455 -9.50 1.67 -20.22
CA SER A 455 -9.91 2.58 -21.28
C SER A 455 -10.63 3.77 -20.66
N ALA A 456 -10.37 4.98 -21.12
CA ALA A 456 -11.07 6.16 -20.64
C ALA A 456 -12.50 6.22 -21.21
N SER A 457 -13.47 6.69 -20.43
CA SER A 457 -14.86 6.88 -20.88
C SER A 457 -15.06 8.08 -21.81
N ASN A 458 -14.16 9.06 -21.73
CA ASN A 458 -14.15 10.27 -22.54
C ASN A 458 -12.72 10.81 -22.64
N LEU A 459 -12.51 11.80 -23.52
CA LEU A 459 -11.18 12.35 -23.78
C LEU A 459 -10.52 12.88 -22.48
N GLY A 460 -11.25 13.63 -21.66
CA GLY A 460 -10.73 14.18 -20.40
C GLY A 460 -10.26 13.11 -19.40
N SER A 461 -10.77 11.88 -19.48
CA SER A 461 -10.45 10.80 -18.54
C SER A 461 -9.14 10.06 -18.85
N TRP A 462 -8.49 10.30 -19.99
CA TRP A 462 -7.23 9.63 -20.34
C TRP A 462 -6.08 9.92 -19.38
N LYS A 463 -5.95 11.16 -18.90
CA LYS A 463 -4.96 11.48 -17.86
C LYS A 463 -5.16 10.61 -16.63
N HIS A 464 -6.42 10.41 -16.21
CA HIS A 464 -6.73 9.64 -15.04
C HIS A 464 -6.44 8.15 -15.24
N ALA A 465 -6.84 7.58 -16.38
CA ALA A 465 -6.52 6.19 -16.75
C ALA A 465 -5.00 5.95 -16.79
N TYR A 466 -4.25 6.88 -17.36
CA TYR A 466 -2.79 6.85 -17.36
C TYR A 466 -2.20 6.83 -15.95
N MET A 467 -2.70 7.70 -15.06
CA MET A 467 -2.22 7.77 -13.68
C MET A 467 -2.57 6.51 -12.88
N LEU A 468 -3.72 5.88 -13.15
CA LEU A 468 -4.10 4.60 -12.52
C LEU A 468 -3.16 3.47 -12.93
N GLU A 469 -2.80 3.37 -14.22
CA GLU A 469 -1.79 2.40 -14.69
C GLU A 469 -0.42 2.69 -14.11
N LEU A 470 0.04 3.95 -14.18
CA LEU A 470 1.33 4.37 -13.64
C LEU A 470 1.47 4.06 -12.15
N SER A 471 0.37 4.17 -11.39
CA SER A 471 0.35 3.88 -9.95
C SER A 471 0.07 2.40 -9.63
N ALA A 472 -0.31 1.59 -10.63
CA ALA A 472 -0.86 0.24 -10.48
C ALA A 472 -2.06 0.16 -9.50
N ASN A 473 -2.78 1.27 -9.28
CA ASN A 473 -3.81 1.35 -8.24
C ASN A 473 -5.01 0.44 -8.52
N THR A 474 -5.36 0.22 -9.78
CA THR A 474 -6.43 -0.71 -10.17
C THR A 474 -6.04 -2.16 -9.96
N ALA A 475 -4.82 -2.53 -10.34
CA ALA A 475 -4.30 -3.90 -10.18
C ALA A 475 -4.13 -4.31 -8.71
N GLN A 476 -3.85 -3.35 -7.83
CA GLN A 476 -3.63 -3.60 -6.40
C GLN A 476 -4.92 -3.83 -5.59
N LEU A 477 -6.10 -3.55 -6.14
CA LEU A 477 -7.39 -3.77 -5.48
C LEU A 477 -7.97 -5.16 -5.78
N ALA A 478 -7.13 -6.18 -5.65
CA ALA A 478 -7.51 -7.57 -5.83
C ALA A 478 -7.42 -8.30 -4.50
N CYS A 479 -8.45 -9.07 -4.16
CA CYS A 479 -8.38 -9.96 -3.01
C CYS A 479 -7.24 -10.97 -3.20
N PHE A 480 -6.27 -10.98 -2.28
CA PHE A 480 -5.10 -11.85 -2.42
C PHE A 480 -5.49 -13.33 -2.53
N HIS A 481 -6.53 -13.75 -1.80
CA HIS A 481 -7.00 -15.14 -1.70
C HIS A 481 -7.96 -15.55 -2.83
N SER A 482 -8.95 -14.74 -3.18
CA SER A 482 -9.97 -15.13 -4.16
C SER A 482 -9.66 -14.64 -5.58
N LYS A 483 -8.72 -13.69 -5.72
CA LYS A 483 -8.39 -12.96 -6.96
C LYS A 483 -9.57 -12.18 -7.54
N VAL A 484 -10.63 -11.97 -6.77
CA VAL A 484 -11.69 -11.03 -7.12
C VAL A 484 -11.09 -9.63 -7.11
N VAL A 485 -11.29 -8.88 -8.20
CA VAL A 485 -10.80 -7.52 -8.37
C VAL A 485 -11.95 -6.54 -8.12
N PHE A 486 -11.69 -5.43 -7.46
CA PHE A 486 -12.66 -4.36 -7.24
C PHE A 486 -12.90 -3.52 -8.51
N PRO A 487 -14.15 -3.10 -8.81
CA PRO A 487 -15.39 -3.46 -8.12
C PRO A 487 -15.87 -4.86 -8.52
N ALA A 488 -16.56 -5.52 -7.61
CA ALA A 488 -17.17 -6.81 -7.86
C ALA A 488 -18.55 -6.90 -7.18
N ILE A 489 -19.43 -7.72 -7.75
CA ILE A 489 -20.70 -8.07 -7.13
C ILE A 489 -20.57 -9.44 -6.48
N ASN A 490 -21.08 -9.55 -5.26
CA ASN A 490 -21.28 -10.81 -4.60
C ASN A 490 -22.59 -11.43 -5.10
N GLU A 491 -22.49 -12.40 -6.01
CA GLU A 491 -23.63 -13.08 -6.62
C GLU A 491 -24.56 -13.72 -5.58
N ARG A 492 -24.01 -14.26 -4.48
CA ARG A 492 -24.82 -14.93 -3.43
C ARG A 492 -25.65 -13.94 -2.62
N ARG A 493 -25.13 -12.73 -2.41
CA ARG A 493 -25.78 -11.67 -1.62
C ARG A 493 -26.51 -10.65 -2.50
N ASN A 494 -26.36 -10.73 -3.82
CA ASN A 494 -26.81 -9.74 -4.79
C ASN A 494 -26.48 -8.29 -4.37
N ALA A 495 -25.25 -8.09 -3.89
CA ALA A 495 -24.78 -6.84 -3.31
C ALA A 495 -23.31 -6.59 -3.69
N PRO A 496 -22.79 -5.36 -3.57
CA PRO A 496 -21.36 -5.10 -3.76
C PRO A 496 -20.50 -6.00 -2.86
N GLU A 497 -19.46 -6.61 -3.44
CA GLU A 497 -18.44 -7.30 -2.66
C GLU A 497 -17.66 -6.27 -1.82
N ILE A 498 -17.52 -6.55 -0.52
CA ILE A 498 -16.83 -5.65 0.39
C ILE A 498 -15.36 -6.03 0.43
N PHE A 499 -14.49 -5.02 0.41
CA PHE A 499 -13.05 -5.16 0.39
C PHE A 499 -12.48 -4.44 1.60
N GLY A 500 -11.44 -5.03 2.16
CA GLY A 500 -10.84 -4.58 3.40
C GLY A 500 -9.46 -5.15 3.58
N ILE A 501 -8.95 -5.03 4.79
CA ILE A 501 -7.62 -5.53 5.18
C ILE A 501 -7.72 -6.42 6.43
N PRO A 502 -6.85 -7.44 6.55
CA PRO A 502 -6.78 -8.28 7.73
C PRO A 502 -6.22 -7.50 8.93
N LEU A 503 -6.76 -7.74 10.12
CA LEU A 503 -6.31 -7.11 11.36
C LEU A 503 -5.92 -8.15 12.42
N SER A 504 -4.80 -7.87 13.08
CA SER A 504 -4.32 -8.53 14.29
C SER A 504 -4.11 -7.46 15.36
N HIS A 505 -4.37 -7.78 16.62
CA HIS A 505 -4.20 -6.81 17.71
C HIS A 505 -3.68 -7.47 18.97
N THR A 506 -3.10 -6.67 19.86
CA THR A 506 -2.82 -7.08 21.24
C THR A 506 -3.55 -6.19 22.23
N ILE A 507 -3.81 -6.77 23.40
CA ILE A 507 -4.43 -6.09 24.53
C ILE A 507 -3.39 -5.98 25.62
N ASN A 508 -3.27 -4.79 26.21
CA ASN A 508 -2.44 -4.55 27.36
C ASN A 508 -3.04 -5.28 28.57
N PRO A 509 -2.29 -6.18 29.25
CA PRO A 509 -2.85 -7.00 30.32
C PRO A 509 -3.25 -6.18 31.56
N ARG A 510 -2.68 -4.98 31.75
CA ARG A 510 -2.98 -4.12 32.90
C ARG A 510 -4.17 -3.20 32.64
N SER A 511 -4.14 -2.46 31.53
CA SER A 511 -5.21 -1.50 31.22
C SER A 511 -6.43 -2.15 30.55
N ARG A 512 -6.28 -3.37 30.01
CA ARG A 512 -7.28 -4.05 29.16
C ARG A 512 -7.62 -3.28 27.87
N GLU A 513 -6.82 -2.27 27.56
CA GLU A 513 -6.92 -1.48 26.34
C GLU A 513 -6.13 -2.14 25.21
N ILE A 514 -6.60 -1.98 23.98
CA ILE A 514 -5.77 -2.28 22.81
C ILE A 514 -4.54 -1.38 22.85
N ASP A 515 -3.35 -1.97 22.81
CA ASP A 515 -2.07 -1.26 22.73
C ASP A 515 -1.44 -1.32 21.34
N TYR A 516 -1.79 -2.32 20.54
CA TYR A 516 -1.20 -2.56 19.22
C TYR A 516 -2.25 -3.07 18.24
N VAL A 517 -2.32 -2.47 17.05
CA VAL A 517 -3.18 -2.93 15.94
C VAL A 517 -2.34 -3.00 14.67
N TYR A 518 -2.32 -4.16 14.03
CA TYR A 518 -1.48 -4.45 12.89
C TYR A 518 -2.30 -4.98 11.72
N SER A 519 -1.87 -4.64 10.52
CA SER A 519 -2.36 -5.22 9.28
C SER A 519 -1.18 -5.53 8.36
N SER A 520 -1.29 -6.60 7.57
CA SER A 520 -0.39 -6.82 6.45
C SER A 520 -0.69 -5.90 5.27
N LEU A 521 -1.81 -5.16 5.31
CA LEU A 521 -2.32 -4.22 4.30
C LEU A 521 -2.69 -4.86 2.95
N ASP A 522 -2.63 -6.19 2.85
CA ASP A 522 -3.06 -6.91 1.65
C ASP A 522 -4.58 -6.92 1.54
N ILE A 523 -5.10 -6.58 0.37
CA ILE A 523 -6.54 -6.51 0.13
C ILE A 523 -7.17 -7.90 0.28
N LEU A 524 -8.24 -7.98 1.07
CA LEU A 524 -9.04 -9.16 1.32
C LEU A 524 -10.51 -8.84 1.00
N SER A 525 -11.23 -9.77 0.39
CA SER A 525 -12.68 -9.66 0.20
C SER A 525 -13.41 -10.21 1.42
N TRP A 526 -14.61 -9.69 1.69
CA TRP A 526 -15.44 -10.17 2.78
C TRP A 526 -15.82 -11.63 2.57
N SER A 527 -16.13 -12.04 1.33
CA SER A 527 -16.37 -13.46 1.03
C SER A 527 -15.20 -14.36 1.39
N ALA A 528 -13.96 -13.95 1.06
CA ALA A 528 -12.78 -14.73 1.43
C ALA A 528 -12.61 -14.81 2.97
N PHE A 529 -12.89 -13.73 3.69
CA PHE A 529 -12.83 -13.74 5.15
C PHE A 529 -13.94 -14.58 5.80
N ALA A 530 -15.19 -14.36 5.40
CA ALA A 530 -16.37 -14.88 6.07
C ALA A 530 -16.80 -16.26 5.56
N ASP A 531 -16.78 -16.46 4.25
CA ASP A 531 -17.32 -17.65 3.58
C ASP A 531 -16.23 -18.70 3.32
N ASP A 532 -14.99 -18.24 3.05
CA ASP A 532 -13.83 -19.10 2.81
C ASP A 532 -12.98 -19.29 4.08
N GLU A 533 -13.36 -18.63 5.18
CA GLU A 533 -12.73 -18.72 6.50
C GLU A 533 -11.22 -18.40 6.50
N VAL A 534 -10.78 -17.49 5.64
CA VAL A 534 -9.37 -17.08 5.58
C VAL A 534 -8.96 -16.40 6.88
N ARG A 535 -7.92 -16.94 7.54
CA ARG A 535 -7.36 -16.44 8.81
C ARG A 535 -5.83 -16.26 8.77
N ARG A 536 -5.24 -16.37 7.57
CA ARG A 536 -3.79 -16.24 7.34
C ARG A 536 -3.53 -15.23 6.23
N THR A 537 -2.60 -14.31 6.48
CA THR A 537 -2.19 -13.29 5.49
C THR A 537 -1.39 -13.92 4.34
N VAL A 538 -1.00 -13.11 3.34
CA VAL A 538 -0.10 -13.57 2.26
C VAL A 538 1.24 -14.10 2.79
N TRP A 539 1.64 -13.64 3.98
CA TRP A 539 2.85 -14.03 4.70
C TRP A 539 2.62 -15.15 5.72
N ASN A 540 1.43 -15.78 5.69
CA ASN A 540 1.03 -16.87 6.56
C ASN A 540 0.92 -16.47 8.06
N GLU A 541 0.80 -15.17 8.36
CA GLU A 541 0.57 -14.66 9.71
C GLU A 541 -0.90 -14.79 10.09
N LYS A 542 -1.18 -15.17 11.34
CA LYS A 542 -2.56 -15.26 11.83
C LYS A 542 -3.16 -13.86 12.01
N PHE A 543 -4.42 -13.72 11.62
CA PHE A 543 -5.22 -12.53 11.89
C PHE A 543 -6.64 -12.92 12.30
N THR A 544 -7.34 -12.01 12.97
CA THR A 544 -8.62 -12.31 13.64
C THR A 544 -9.76 -11.45 13.15
N HIS A 545 -9.47 -10.25 12.65
CA HIS A 545 -10.49 -9.27 12.27
C HIS A 545 -10.34 -8.85 10.81
N PHE A 546 -11.44 -8.34 10.25
CA PHE A 546 -11.50 -7.77 8.90
C PHE A 546 -11.91 -6.29 9.02
N LEU A 547 -11.09 -5.38 8.51
CA LEU A 547 -11.39 -3.96 8.47
C LEU A 547 -11.78 -3.55 7.05
N PRO A 548 -13.06 -3.23 6.77
CA PRO A 548 -13.44 -2.65 5.50
C PRO A 548 -12.74 -1.32 5.26
N LEU A 549 -12.36 -1.05 4.01
CA LEU A 549 -11.78 0.22 3.58
C LEU A 549 -12.83 1.14 2.95
N PHE A 550 -12.48 2.41 2.79
CA PHE A 550 -13.18 3.31 1.88
C PHE A 550 -12.52 3.19 0.50
N LEU A 551 -13.24 2.69 -0.50
CA LEU A 551 -12.75 2.61 -1.89
C LEU A 551 -13.54 3.52 -2.85
N ASP A 552 -14.86 3.57 -2.66
CA ASP A 552 -15.76 4.57 -3.22
C ASP A 552 -16.99 4.70 -2.30
N GLU A 553 -17.91 5.61 -2.62
CA GLU A 553 -19.09 5.87 -1.77
C GLU A 553 -20.03 4.66 -1.70
N ALA A 554 -20.30 3.99 -2.83
CA ALA A 554 -21.21 2.85 -2.89
C ALA A 554 -20.68 1.64 -2.10
N HIS A 555 -19.39 1.38 -2.22
CA HIS A 555 -18.67 0.37 -1.44
C HIS A 555 -18.66 0.73 0.04
N PHE A 556 -18.41 1.99 0.39
CA PHE A 556 -18.39 2.44 1.77
C PHE A 556 -19.77 2.29 2.43
N ASP A 557 -20.84 2.67 1.75
CA ASP A 557 -22.21 2.49 2.24
C ASP A 557 -22.53 1.02 2.53
N ALA A 558 -22.16 0.11 1.63
CA ALA A 558 -22.30 -1.33 1.85
C ALA A 558 -21.41 -1.85 2.99
N ALA A 559 -20.23 -1.25 3.18
CA ALA A 559 -19.24 -1.65 4.17
C ALA A 559 -19.55 -1.15 5.60
N LEU A 560 -20.32 -0.07 5.76
CA LEU A 560 -20.58 0.59 7.04
C LEU A 560 -21.07 -0.36 8.16
N PRO A 561 -22.06 -1.24 7.94
CA PRO A 561 -22.52 -2.17 8.98
C PRO A 561 -21.43 -3.15 9.43
N LEU A 562 -20.58 -3.58 8.50
CA LEU A 562 -19.45 -4.46 8.81
C LEU A 562 -18.35 -3.72 9.56
N LEU A 563 -18.00 -2.51 9.12
CA LEU A 563 -17.03 -1.65 9.80
C LEU A 563 -17.47 -1.39 11.25
N ALA A 564 -18.75 -1.13 11.46
CA ALA A 564 -19.31 -0.93 12.78
C ALA A 564 -19.15 -2.14 13.71
N ARG A 565 -19.39 -3.34 13.19
CA ARG A 565 -19.17 -4.59 13.93
C ARG A 565 -17.70 -4.79 14.27
N THR A 566 -16.79 -4.56 13.32
CA THR A 566 -15.34 -4.68 13.55
C THR A 566 -14.85 -3.73 14.64
N LEU A 567 -15.25 -2.46 14.58
CA LEU A 567 -14.85 -1.46 15.58
C LEU A 567 -15.38 -1.78 16.99
N ARG A 568 -16.61 -2.29 17.07
CA ARG A 568 -17.21 -2.72 18.33
C ARG A 568 -16.45 -3.91 18.91
N SER A 569 -16.20 -4.95 18.11
CA SER A 569 -15.44 -6.15 18.50
C SER A 569 -14.05 -5.80 19.03
N LEU A 570 -13.33 -4.90 18.35
CA LEU A 570 -12.03 -4.42 18.82
C LEU A 570 -12.15 -3.62 20.14
N SER A 571 -13.26 -2.92 20.36
CA SER A 571 -13.46 -2.09 21.54
C SER A 571 -14.09 -2.83 22.73
N GLU A 572 -14.52 -4.09 22.57
CA GLU A 572 -15.26 -4.85 23.60
C GLU A 572 -14.47 -5.00 24.91
N SER A 573 -13.17 -5.30 24.82
CA SER A 573 -12.31 -5.46 26.00
C SER A 573 -11.96 -4.13 26.67
N SER A 574 -12.10 -3.02 25.95
CA SER A 574 -11.67 -1.69 26.38
C SER A 574 -12.71 -1.06 27.32
N PRO A 575 -12.39 -0.83 28.61
CA PRO A 575 -13.33 -0.19 29.50
C PRO A 575 -13.69 1.23 29.06
N SER A 576 -12.73 1.96 28.48
CA SER A 576 -12.91 3.34 28.04
C SER A 576 -13.67 3.49 26.71
N CYS A 577 -13.59 2.50 25.82
CA CYS A 577 -14.16 2.58 24.47
C CYS A 577 -15.46 1.79 24.30
N ARG A 578 -15.72 0.74 25.09
CA ARG A 578 -16.87 -0.17 24.89
C ARG A 578 -18.25 0.49 24.93
N ARG A 579 -18.41 1.58 25.71
CA ARG A 579 -19.68 2.31 25.87
C ARG A 579 -19.85 3.46 24.87
N ARG A 580 -18.82 3.76 24.08
CA ARG A 580 -18.85 4.84 23.09
C ARG A 580 -19.63 4.44 21.85
N THR A 581 -20.07 5.43 21.10
CA THR A 581 -20.66 5.20 19.79
C THR A 581 -19.62 4.57 18.85
N THR A 582 -20.09 3.82 17.85
CA THR A 582 -19.19 3.22 16.84
C THR A 582 -18.32 4.27 16.14
N ALA A 583 -18.86 5.46 15.87
CA ALA A 583 -18.13 6.57 15.28
C ALA A 583 -16.96 7.03 16.17
N GLU A 584 -17.17 7.12 17.48
CA GLU A 584 -16.12 7.48 18.45
C GLU A 584 -15.10 6.35 18.63
N GLN A 585 -15.51 5.08 18.57
CA GLN A 585 -14.59 3.93 18.62
C GLN A 585 -13.56 3.97 17.47
N ALA A 586 -13.94 4.48 16.30
CA ALA A 586 -13.01 4.66 15.19
C ALA A 586 -11.83 5.59 15.54
N VAL A 587 -12.08 6.64 16.32
CA VAL A 587 -11.08 7.62 16.80
C VAL A 587 -10.10 6.98 17.79
N ASP A 588 -10.47 5.88 18.42
CA ASP A 588 -9.59 5.15 19.35
C ASP A 588 -8.81 4.02 18.67
N VAL A 589 -9.36 3.41 17.61
CA VAL A 589 -8.77 2.24 16.92
C VAL A 589 -7.91 2.65 15.73
N LEU A 590 -8.41 3.46 14.80
CA LEU A 590 -7.71 3.78 13.55
C LEU A 590 -6.38 4.50 13.78
N PRO A 591 -6.26 5.48 14.71
CA PRO A 591 -4.97 6.09 15.01
C PRO A 591 -3.96 5.13 15.64
N LYS A 592 -4.40 4.09 16.36
CA LYS A 592 -3.49 3.05 16.87
C LYS A 592 -2.93 2.19 15.75
N LEU A 593 -3.74 1.87 14.73
CA LEU A 593 -3.28 1.18 13.54
C LEU A 593 -2.29 2.04 12.74
N LEU A 594 -2.62 3.31 12.47
CA LEU A 594 -1.71 4.25 11.79
C LEU A 594 -0.40 4.43 12.57
N ASN A 595 -0.48 4.62 13.89
CA ASN A 595 0.70 4.71 14.75
C ASN A 595 1.56 3.44 14.67
N THR A 596 0.94 2.26 14.75
CA THR A 596 1.65 0.98 14.68
C THR A 596 2.41 0.81 13.37
N MET A 597 1.81 1.21 12.24
CA MET A 597 2.48 1.19 10.94
C MET A 597 3.73 2.06 10.94
N VAL A 598 3.65 3.26 11.51
CA VAL A 598 4.76 4.22 11.54
C VAL A 598 5.85 3.79 12.52
N VAL A 599 5.48 3.26 13.69
CA VAL A 599 6.45 2.68 14.64
C VAL A 599 7.27 1.59 13.95
N LEU A 600 6.61 0.65 13.25
CA LEU A 600 7.29 -0.43 12.53
C LEU A 600 8.16 0.04 11.38
N LEU A 601 7.81 1.17 10.75
CA LEU A 601 8.65 1.78 9.73
C LEU A 601 9.91 2.40 10.37
N CYS A 602 9.73 3.17 11.44
CA CYS A 602 10.81 3.91 12.09
C CYS A 602 11.76 3.02 12.90
N ASP A 603 11.31 1.84 13.34
CA ASP A 603 12.14 0.80 13.99
C ASP A 603 12.78 -0.20 13.00
N HIS A 604 12.58 0.01 11.70
CA HIS A 604 13.03 -0.89 10.62
C HIS A 604 12.44 -2.31 10.69
N GLY A 605 11.28 -2.48 11.32
CA GLY A 605 10.49 -3.71 11.31
C GLY A 605 9.68 -3.91 10.03
N VAL A 606 9.44 -2.84 9.26
CA VAL A 606 8.80 -2.86 7.94
C VAL A 606 9.53 -1.92 7.00
N ALA A 607 9.80 -2.37 5.77
CA ALA A 607 10.45 -1.58 4.75
C ALA A 607 9.58 -0.41 4.27
N ALA A 608 10.22 0.72 3.95
CA ALA A 608 9.61 1.83 3.25
C ALA A 608 9.19 1.39 1.84
N SER A 609 7.91 1.07 1.66
CA SER A 609 7.36 0.50 0.42
C SER A 609 6.09 1.21 -0.01
N ASP A 610 5.77 1.16 -1.29
CA ASP A 610 4.53 1.70 -1.85
C ASP A 610 3.30 1.08 -1.19
N HIS A 611 3.39 -0.20 -0.80
CA HIS A 611 2.36 -0.91 -0.04
C HIS A 611 2.02 -0.22 1.29
N LEU A 612 3.05 0.22 2.03
CA LEU A 612 2.86 0.96 3.29
C LEU A 612 2.26 2.34 3.03
N LEU A 613 2.72 3.05 2.00
CA LEU A 613 2.22 4.39 1.64
C LEU A 613 0.74 4.35 1.25
N ASN A 614 0.37 3.37 0.43
CA ASN A 614 -1.00 3.13 -0.02
C ASN A 614 -1.91 2.80 1.17
N GLY A 615 -1.50 1.86 2.03
CA GLY A 615 -2.25 1.51 3.23
C GLY A 615 -2.44 2.69 4.19
N TYR A 616 -1.43 3.56 4.36
CA TYR A 616 -1.58 4.77 5.19
C TYR A 616 -2.63 5.71 4.61
N CYS A 617 -2.59 5.96 3.30
CA CYS A 617 -3.56 6.85 2.63
C CYS A 617 -4.98 6.29 2.68
N GLN A 618 -5.16 4.98 2.49
CA GLN A 618 -6.47 4.33 2.57
C GLN A 618 -7.08 4.45 3.98
N LEU A 619 -6.26 4.26 5.03
CA LEU A 619 -6.71 4.42 6.41
C LEU A 619 -6.98 5.88 6.78
N TYR A 620 -6.16 6.81 6.27
CA TYR A 620 -6.43 8.25 6.38
C TYR A 620 -7.75 8.62 5.70
N ARG A 621 -7.99 8.11 4.48
CA ARG A 621 -9.23 8.38 3.74
C ARG A 621 -10.46 7.78 4.40
N LEU A 622 -10.33 6.59 5.00
CA LEU A 622 -11.37 5.96 5.82
C LEU A 622 -11.70 6.84 7.04
N LEU A 623 -10.68 7.35 7.72
CA LEU A 623 -10.85 8.25 8.86
C LEU A 623 -11.56 9.56 8.46
N LEU A 624 -11.21 10.14 7.30
CA LEU A 624 -11.93 11.28 6.71
C LEU A 624 -13.38 10.95 6.37
N ALA A 625 -13.65 9.78 5.76
CA ALA A 625 -14.99 9.34 5.38
C ALA A 625 -15.93 9.28 6.60
N LEU A 626 -15.43 8.67 7.68
CA LEU A 626 -16.15 8.56 8.94
C LEU A 626 -16.41 9.93 9.55
N ALA A 627 -15.42 10.83 9.52
CA ALA A 627 -15.58 12.19 10.02
C ALA A 627 -16.59 13.03 9.22
N THR A 628 -16.69 12.78 7.91
CA THR A 628 -17.72 13.39 7.05
C THR A 628 -19.12 12.84 7.36
N ARG A 629 -19.25 11.51 7.53
CA ARG A 629 -20.53 10.86 7.84
C ARG A 629 -21.00 11.13 9.28
N HIS A 630 -20.07 11.34 10.21
CA HIS A 630 -20.34 11.56 11.62
C HIS A 630 -19.60 12.81 12.12
N PRO A 631 -20.22 14.01 12.00
CA PRO A 631 -19.59 15.27 12.42
C PRO A 631 -19.18 15.32 13.92
N SER A 632 -19.74 14.46 14.77
CA SER A 632 -19.33 14.29 16.17
C SER A 632 -17.86 13.89 16.30
N ILE A 633 -17.29 13.16 15.32
CA ILE A 633 -15.89 12.77 15.29
C ILE A 633 -14.98 14.00 15.28
N ARG A 634 -15.24 14.99 14.42
CA ARG A 634 -14.43 16.21 14.34
C ARG A 634 -14.48 17.01 15.64
N LYS A 635 -15.67 17.12 16.24
CA LYS A 635 -15.85 17.79 17.53
C LYS A 635 -15.03 17.12 18.63
N GLU A 636 -15.11 15.80 18.74
CA GLU A 636 -14.38 15.04 19.75
C GLU A 636 -12.86 15.10 19.53
N VAL A 637 -12.39 14.96 18.29
CA VAL A 637 -10.97 15.09 17.95
C VAL A 637 -10.45 16.48 18.29
N THR A 638 -11.16 17.52 17.87
CA THR A 638 -10.79 18.91 18.16
C THR A 638 -10.74 19.18 19.66
N ARG A 639 -11.70 18.65 20.43
CA ARG A 639 -11.70 18.74 21.89
C ARG A 639 -10.45 18.08 22.50
N ARG A 640 -10.07 16.87 22.06
CA ARG A 640 -8.87 16.17 22.55
C ARG A 640 -7.60 16.95 22.27
N VAL A 641 -7.43 17.44 21.04
CA VAL A 641 -6.22 18.16 20.65
C VAL A 641 -6.13 19.51 21.36
N ARG A 642 -7.24 20.26 21.49
CA ARG A 642 -7.27 21.52 22.25
C ARG A 642 -7.01 21.32 23.74
N SER A 643 -7.56 20.26 24.34
CA SER A 643 -7.29 19.93 25.75
C SER A 643 -5.80 19.69 25.96
N PHE A 644 -5.14 18.99 25.02
CA PHE A 644 -3.70 18.75 25.07
C PHE A 644 -2.88 20.04 24.94
N THR A 645 -3.26 20.97 24.06
CA THR A 645 -2.52 22.23 23.89
C THR A 645 -2.68 23.17 25.08
N GLN A 646 -3.90 23.33 25.60
CA GLN A 646 -4.23 24.36 26.59
C GLN A 646 -3.79 24.01 28.01
N ALA A 647 -3.82 22.74 28.41
CA ALA A 647 -3.57 22.35 29.80
C ALA A 647 -2.44 21.33 29.92
N GLU A 648 -1.42 21.66 30.71
CA GLU A 648 -0.29 20.78 30.99
C GLU A 648 -0.74 19.44 31.61
N ALA A 649 -1.75 19.47 32.49
CA ALA A 649 -2.31 18.28 33.16
C ALA A 649 -2.95 17.28 32.17
N SER A 650 -3.47 17.79 31.05
CA SER A 650 -4.11 17.01 29.98
C SER A 650 -3.10 16.33 29.04
N ARG A 651 -1.79 16.49 29.26
CA ARG A 651 -0.72 15.89 28.44
C ARG A 651 -0.19 14.58 29.02
N SER A 652 -0.59 14.22 30.23
CA SER A 652 -0.08 13.04 30.93
C SER A 652 -0.37 11.72 30.20
N LYS A 653 0.36 10.64 30.53
CA LYS A 653 0.05 9.27 30.03
C LYS A 653 -1.36 8.78 30.42
N ALA A 654 -1.96 9.36 31.46
CA ALA A 654 -3.34 9.05 31.83
C ALA A 654 -4.35 9.69 30.87
N ALA A 655 -4.12 10.95 30.48
CA ALA A 655 -5.01 11.67 29.56
C ALA A 655 -4.75 11.31 28.09
N VAL A 656 -3.48 11.20 27.68
CA VAL A 656 -3.05 10.82 26.33
C VAL A 656 -2.05 9.67 26.44
N PRO A 657 -2.51 8.41 26.42
CA PRO A 657 -1.63 7.24 26.58
C PRO A 657 -0.51 7.15 25.54
N SER A 658 -0.80 7.53 24.29
CA SER A 658 0.15 7.50 23.17
C SER A 658 0.13 8.82 22.41
N LEU A 659 1.27 9.53 22.37
CA LEU A 659 1.42 10.72 21.52
C LEU A 659 1.31 10.36 20.04
N GLY A 660 1.86 9.20 19.65
CA GLY A 660 1.79 8.74 18.27
C GLY A 660 0.38 8.39 17.81
N SER A 661 -0.55 8.04 18.72
CA SER A 661 -1.97 7.90 18.38
C SER A 661 -2.73 9.24 18.37
N LEU A 662 -2.20 10.29 18.99
CA LEU A 662 -2.76 11.64 18.89
C LEU A 662 -2.42 12.28 17.54
N LEU A 663 -1.23 12.03 17.00
CA LEU A 663 -0.73 12.65 15.76
C LEU A 663 -1.64 12.40 14.53
N PRO A 664 -2.12 11.18 14.22
CA PRO A 664 -3.06 10.95 13.12
C PRO A 664 -4.34 11.77 13.22
N LEU A 665 -4.79 12.08 14.43
CA LEU A 665 -6.04 12.83 14.64
C LEU A 665 -5.92 14.30 14.24
N LEU A 666 -4.71 14.82 14.07
CA LEU A 666 -4.48 16.18 13.58
C LEU A 666 -5.08 16.39 12.18
N ALA A 667 -5.22 15.32 11.39
CA ALA A 667 -5.95 15.32 10.12
C ALA A 667 -7.37 15.88 10.20
N LEU A 668 -8.03 15.70 11.35
CA LEU A 668 -9.45 16.01 11.54
C LEU A 668 -9.69 17.19 12.49
N ALA A 669 -8.64 17.73 13.10
CA ALA A 669 -8.76 18.73 14.13
C ALA A 669 -9.00 20.11 13.50
N ASP A 670 -10.07 20.79 13.92
CA ASP A 670 -10.48 22.05 13.31
C ASP A 670 -9.95 23.27 14.09
N GLY A 671 -9.46 24.28 13.35
CA GLY A 671 -9.11 25.60 13.89
C GLY A 671 -7.89 25.59 14.80
N LEU A 672 -6.93 24.71 14.53
CA LEU A 672 -5.64 24.65 15.22
C LEU A 672 -4.53 25.07 14.27
N ARG A 673 -3.41 25.57 14.79
CA ARG A 673 -2.21 25.87 13.99
C ARG A 673 -1.08 24.97 14.46
N TRP A 674 -0.26 24.48 13.53
CA TRP A 674 0.92 23.68 13.88
C TRP A 674 1.83 24.38 14.89
N SER A 675 2.05 25.69 14.73
CA SER A 675 2.87 26.50 15.65
C SER A 675 2.38 26.50 17.10
N ALA A 676 1.07 26.38 17.33
CA ALA A 676 0.47 26.32 18.67
C ALA A 676 0.57 24.92 19.31
N LEU A 677 0.83 23.88 18.52
CA LEU A 677 0.79 22.48 18.95
C LEU A 677 2.18 21.83 19.00
N ALA A 678 3.10 22.23 18.12
CA ALA A 678 4.40 21.60 17.96
C ALA A 678 5.20 21.55 19.27
N TRP A 679 5.36 22.68 19.95
CA TRP A 679 6.12 22.73 21.20
C TRP A 679 5.47 21.97 22.37
N PRO A 680 4.16 22.11 22.65
CA PRO A 680 3.49 21.27 23.63
C PRO A 680 3.70 19.76 23.40
N LEU A 681 3.69 19.33 22.15
CA LEU A 681 3.97 17.95 21.76
C LEU A 681 5.44 17.56 21.98
N LEU A 682 6.38 18.38 21.51
CA LEU A 682 7.82 18.13 21.62
C LEU A 682 8.29 18.07 23.07
N LEU A 683 7.85 19.01 23.91
CA LEU A 683 8.20 19.04 25.32
C LEU A 683 7.67 17.82 26.07
N GLU A 684 6.41 17.41 25.80
CA GLU A 684 5.87 16.18 26.38
C GLU A 684 6.59 14.93 25.84
N ALA A 685 7.04 14.94 24.57
CA ALA A 685 7.85 13.87 24.01
C ALA A 685 9.23 13.78 24.71
N PHE A 686 9.86 14.92 25.01
CA PHE A 686 11.11 14.97 25.77
C PHE A 686 10.91 14.43 27.18
N ASP A 687 9.86 14.85 27.90
CA ASP A 687 9.55 14.34 29.25
C ASP A 687 9.35 12.81 29.25
N ARG A 688 8.65 12.27 28.23
CA ARG A 688 8.37 10.83 28.10
C ARG A 688 9.59 10.01 27.68
N SER A 689 10.53 10.59 26.92
CA SER A 689 11.71 9.88 26.42
C SER A 689 12.78 9.66 27.48
N VAL A 690 12.79 10.45 28.56
CA VAL A 690 13.76 10.34 29.67
C VAL A 690 13.89 8.91 30.21
N LEU A 691 12.78 8.16 30.33
CA LEU A 691 12.86 6.77 30.81
C LEU A 691 13.79 5.91 29.95
N TRP A 692 13.71 6.07 28.62
CA TRP A 692 14.53 5.34 27.67
C TRP A 692 15.96 5.89 27.62
N ALA A 693 16.11 7.22 27.68
CA ALA A 693 17.41 7.86 27.74
C ALA A 693 18.21 7.42 28.98
N CYS A 694 17.58 7.39 30.16
CA CYS A 694 18.22 6.95 31.40
C CYS A 694 18.42 5.42 31.48
N ARG A 695 17.70 4.62 30.68
CA ARG A 695 17.98 3.18 30.53
C ARG A 695 19.32 2.95 29.88
N ASP A 696 19.62 3.70 28.83
CA ASP A 696 20.85 3.54 28.06
C ASP A 696 22.00 4.36 28.71
N HIS A 697 21.68 5.51 29.32
CA HIS A 697 22.63 6.42 29.98
C HIS A 697 22.11 6.87 31.36
N PRO A 698 22.26 6.06 32.42
CA PRO A 698 21.75 6.36 33.75
C PRO A 698 22.26 7.67 34.37
N GLN A 699 23.41 8.19 33.90
CA GLN A 699 23.99 9.46 34.34
C GLN A 699 23.05 10.65 34.09
N LEU A 700 22.19 10.56 33.05
CA LEU A 700 21.21 11.61 32.74
C LEU A 700 20.22 11.91 33.86
N ALA A 701 19.98 10.94 34.76
CA ALA A 701 19.08 11.11 35.89
C ALA A 701 19.67 11.96 37.03
N LYS A 702 20.99 12.20 37.02
CA LYS A 702 21.68 12.97 38.05
C LYS A 702 21.67 14.46 37.69
N ALA A 703 21.35 15.30 38.67
CA ALA A 703 21.35 16.75 38.54
C ALA A 703 22.64 17.38 39.09
N ASP A 704 23.76 16.66 39.00
CA ASP A 704 25.07 17.03 39.56
C ASP A 704 26.00 17.71 38.55
N GLY A 705 25.51 18.00 37.34
CA GLY A 705 26.33 18.59 36.27
C GLY A 705 27.33 17.64 35.64
N SER A 706 27.27 16.34 35.94
CA SER A 706 28.20 15.32 35.41
C SER A 706 28.07 15.04 33.91
N VAL A 707 27.02 15.54 33.26
CA VAL A 707 26.75 15.34 31.83
C VAL A 707 26.82 16.68 31.11
N SER A 708 27.72 16.79 30.13
CA SER A 708 27.88 17.98 29.29
C SER A 708 26.65 18.21 28.40
N ALA A 709 26.52 19.43 27.86
CA ALA A 709 25.44 19.76 26.93
C ALA A 709 25.48 18.87 25.67
N ASP A 710 26.67 18.57 25.15
CA ASP A 710 26.85 17.77 23.94
C ASP A 710 26.51 16.30 24.16
N GLU A 711 26.94 15.71 25.27
CA GLU A 711 26.54 14.34 25.66
C GLU A 711 25.03 14.25 25.84
N ARG A 712 24.41 15.24 26.50
CA ARG A 712 22.96 15.28 26.69
C ARG A 712 22.21 15.32 25.36
N LEU A 713 22.63 16.19 24.44
CA LEU A 713 22.02 16.27 23.12
C LEU A 713 22.15 14.95 22.35
N THR A 714 23.32 14.32 22.41
CA THR A 714 23.61 13.07 21.69
C THR A 714 22.81 11.90 22.26
N TRP A 715 22.86 11.67 23.58
CA TRP A 715 22.20 10.52 24.20
C TRP A 715 20.68 10.59 24.16
N HIS A 716 20.09 11.79 24.26
CA HIS A 716 18.64 11.96 24.06
C HIS A 716 18.22 11.73 22.60
N TRP A 717 19.09 12.06 21.64
CA TRP A 717 18.84 11.76 20.23
C TRP A 717 18.82 10.24 19.99
N GLU A 718 19.88 9.54 20.40
CA GLU A 718 20.05 8.10 20.20
C GLU A 718 18.89 7.31 20.81
N SER A 719 18.55 7.59 22.08
CA SER A 719 17.44 6.94 22.78
C SER A 719 16.05 7.35 22.26
N GLY A 720 15.93 8.54 21.66
CA GLY A 720 14.67 9.11 21.17
C GLY A 720 14.39 8.89 19.68
N THR A 721 15.35 8.33 18.92
CA THR A 721 15.35 8.34 17.44
C THR A 721 14.04 7.83 16.83
N VAL A 722 13.52 6.68 17.29
CA VAL A 722 12.27 6.11 16.76
C VAL A 722 11.08 7.05 16.99
N SER A 723 10.99 7.68 18.18
CA SER A 723 9.88 8.58 18.52
C SER A 723 9.96 9.89 17.75
N LEU A 724 11.16 10.43 17.55
CA LEU A 724 11.40 11.63 16.75
C LEU A 724 11.08 11.37 15.27
N ARG A 725 11.53 10.24 14.72
CA ARG A 725 11.18 9.84 13.35
C ARG A 725 9.68 9.65 13.15
N LEU A 726 9.01 9.03 14.11
CA LEU A 726 7.55 8.88 14.10
C LEU A 726 6.84 10.23 14.04
N PHE A 727 7.33 11.19 14.82
CA PHE A 727 6.80 12.56 14.83
C PHE A 727 6.97 13.24 13.47
N ALA A 728 8.18 13.21 12.92
CA ALA A 728 8.53 13.76 11.62
C ALA A 728 7.75 13.09 10.47
N PHE A 729 7.50 11.78 10.58
CA PHE A 729 6.67 11.05 9.62
C PHE A 729 5.23 11.58 9.64
N HIS A 730 4.57 11.57 10.80
CA HIS A 730 3.16 11.98 10.89
C HIS A 730 2.97 13.42 10.44
N TYR A 731 3.82 14.34 10.92
CA TYR A 731 3.78 15.73 10.47
C TYR A 731 3.87 15.82 8.95
N GLY A 732 4.91 15.25 8.35
CA GLY A 732 5.16 15.41 6.92
C GLY A 732 4.16 14.67 6.02
N PHE A 733 3.54 13.60 6.50
CA PHE A 733 2.47 12.93 5.76
C PHE A 733 1.18 13.73 5.82
N LEU A 734 0.77 14.17 7.01
CA LEU A 734 -0.46 14.93 7.19
C LEU A 734 -0.37 16.31 6.52
N SER A 735 0.80 16.96 6.51
CA SER A 735 0.97 18.24 5.82
C SER A 735 0.86 18.13 4.31
N ARG A 736 1.26 17.00 3.72
CA ARG A 736 1.07 16.70 2.29
C ARG A 736 -0.37 16.32 1.99
N LEU A 737 -0.96 15.45 2.81
CA LEU A 737 -2.35 15.01 2.65
C LEU A 737 -3.35 16.15 2.88
N ALA A 738 -3.01 17.16 3.67
CA ALA A 738 -3.83 18.35 3.85
C ALA A 738 -3.97 19.19 2.57
N LYS A 739 -3.03 19.07 1.63
CA LYS A 739 -3.06 19.72 0.31
C LYS A 739 -3.84 18.92 -0.75
N VAL A 740 -4.35 17.75 -0.39
CA VAL A 740 -5.04 16.85 -1.32
C VAL A 740 -6.49 16.73 -0.89
N SER A 741 -7.40 16.95 -1.83
CA SER A 741 -8.83 16.83 -1.56
C SER A 741 -9.26 15.38 -1.36
N ALA A 742 -10.34 15.17 -0.60
CA ALA A 742 -10.91 13.83 -0.46
C ALA A 742 -11.31 13.23 -1.83
N ALA A 743 -11.85 14.06 -2.73
CA ALA A 743 -12.24 13.65 -4.09
C ALA A 743 -11.04 13.19 -4.94
N GLU A 744 -9.87 13.83 -4.78
CA GLU A 744 -8.64 13.36 -5.44
C GLU A 744 -8.20 11.99 -4.92
N LEU A 745 -8.32 11.72 -3.61
CA LEU A 745 -8.04 10.38 -3.07
C LEU A 745 -9.07 9.36 -3.55
N ASP A 746 -10.34 9.76 -3.70
CA ASP A 746 -11.43 8.88 -4.16
C ASP A 746 -11.23 8.43 -5.60
N ALA A 747 -10.71 9.32 -6.45
CA ALA A 747 -10.31 8.97 -7.81
C ALA A 747 -9.30 7.82 -7.85
N PHE A 748 -8.51 7.65 -6.81
CA PHE A 748 -7.50 6.58 -6.70
C PHE A 748 -7.90 5.52 -5.66
N HIS A 749 -9.18 5.44 -5.29
CA HIS A 749 -9.72 4.47 -4.31
C HIS A 749 -9.01 4.51 -2.96
N GLY A 750 -8.77 5.71 -2.46
CA GLY A 750 -8.07 5.96 -1.20
C GLY A 750 -6.54 5.83 -1.28
N ASN A 751 -5.98 5.45 -2.42
CA ASN A 751 -4.53 5.43 -2.63
C ASN A 751 -3.98 6.82 -2.98
N PRO A 752 -2.69 7.08 -2.76
CA PRO A 752 -2.06 8.30 -3.24
C PRO A 752 -1.99 8.34 -4.77
N THR A 753 -2.06 9.54 -5.32
CA THR A 753 -1.68 9.79 -6.72
C THR A 753 -0.20 9.42 -6.94
N PRO A 754 0.27 9.13 -8.17
CA PRO A 754 1.68 8.87 -8.44
C PRO A 754 2.62 9.95 -7.88
N TRP A 755 2.19 11.21 -7.95
CA TRP A 755 2.95 12.37 -7.49
C TRP A 755 3.02 12.46 -5.98
N LEU A 756 1.87 12.30 -5.32
CA LEU A 756 1.79 12.30 -3.87
C LEU A 756 2.63 11.14 -3.30
N ARG A 757 2.58 9.97 -3.95
CA ARG A 757 3.38 8.80 -3.58
C ARG A 757 4.88 9.09 -3.67
N GLU A 758 5.34 9.71 -4.76
CA GLU A 758 6.76 10.06 -4.88
C GLU A 758 7.19 11.09 -3.82
N ALA A 759 6.37 12.11 -3.57
CA ALA A 759 6.64 13.10 -2.53
C ALA A 759 6.69 12.48 -1.13
N MET A 760 5.78 11.54 -0.83
CA MET A 760 5.78 10.76 0.40
C MET A 760 7.02 9.87 0.50
N ARG A 761 7.41 9.18 -0.57
CA ARG A 761 8.60 8.33 -0.61
C ARG A 761 9.86 9.14 -0.33
N ALA A 762 10.01 10.30 -0.97
CA ALA A 762 11.11 11.22 -0.72
C ALA A 762 11.13 11.70 0.74
N HIS A 763 9.96 11.99 1.33
CA HIS A 763 9.87 12.36 2.74
C HIS A 763 10.28 11.23 3.68
N VAL A 764 9.81 10.00 3.45
CA VAL A 764 10.21 8.82 4.25
C VAL A 764 11.72 8.62 4.23
N ARG A 765 12.35 8.74 3.06
CA ARG A 765 13.81 8.64 2.95
C ARG A 765 14.51 9.66 3.86
N ARG A 766 14.08 10.93 3.85
CA ARG A 766 14.66 11.95 4.73
C ARG A 766 14.39 11.67 6.21
N VAL A 767 13.20 11.19 6.57
CA VAL A 767 12.88 10.81 7.97
C VAL A 767 13.78 9.68 8.46
N LEU A 768 13.98 8.64 7.65
CA LEU A 768 14.83 7.51 8.02
C LEU A 768 16.33 7.87 8.01
N ALA A 769 16.74 8.81 7.16
CA ALA A 769 18.10 9.33 7.10
C ALA A 769 18.43 10.36 8.18
N ALA A 770 17.42 10.97 8.83
CA ALA A 770 17.67 11.93 9.90
C ALA A 770 18.39 11.26 11.07
N ASP A 771 19.57 11.81 11.39
CA ASP A 771 20.53 11.33 12.38
C ASP A 771 21.03 12.43 13.34
N TYR A 772 20.44 13.63 13.30
CA TYR A 772 20.75 14.74 14.21
C TYR A 772 19.61 15.77 14.35
N TRP A 773 19.70 16.62 15.38
CA TRP A 773 18.65 17.58 15.77
C TRP A 773 18.24 18.58 14.67
N PRO A 774 19.16 19.33 14.01
CA PRO A 774 18.79 20.22 12.90
C PRO A 774 17.99 19.53 11.78
N ALA A 775 18.37 18.32 11.36
CA ALA A 775 17.61 17.58 10.36
C ALA A 775 16.19 17.25 10.84
N PHE A 776 16.03 16.87 12.10
CA PHE A 776 14.71 16.66 12.70
C PHE A 776 13.86 17.93 12.72
N PHE A 777 14.39 19.06 13.20
CA PHE A 777 13.65 20.33 13.28
C PHE A 777 13.23 20.83 11.89
N ALA A 778 14.09 20.66 10.88
CA ALA A 778 13.75 20.93 9.49
C ALA A 778 12.58 20.05 9.00
N LEU A 779 12.58 18.75 9.32
CA LEU A 779 11.52 17.82 8.90
C LEU A 779 10.15 18.13 9.52
N VAL A 780 10.11 18.68 10.73
CA VAL A 780 8.86 19.04 11.43
C VAL A 780 8.46 20.50 11.26
N HIS A 781 9.22 21.27 10.47
CA HIS A 781 9.03 22.72 10.25
C HIS A 781 8.86 23.49 11.56
N VAL A 782 9.76 23.25 12.51
CA VAL A 782 9.87 24.01 13.76
C VAL A 782 11.21 24.72 13.75
N PRO A 783 11.27 26.03 14.08
CA PRO A 783 12.54 26.76 14.14
C PRO A 783 13.55 26.04 15.02
N LEU A 784 14.78 25.87 14.51
CA LEU A 784 15.86 25.22 15.24
C LEU A 784 16.23 26.05 16.48
N PRO A 785 16.02 25.55 17.72
CA PRO A 785 16.48 26.24 18.90
C PRO A 785 18.02 26.26 18.99
N SER A 786 18.57 27.18 19.78
CA SER A 786 19.99 27.16 20.10
C SER A 786 20.36 25.87 20.84
N ARG A 787 21.61 25.40 20.65
CA ARG A 787 22.12 24.20 21.34
C ARG A 787 21.97 24.31 22.86
N ALA A 788 22.28 25.48 23.42
CA ALA A 788 22.16 25.75 24.84
C ALA A 788 20.71 25.63 25.33
N TRP A 789 19.75 26.21 24.59
CA TRP A 789 18.34 26.12 24.93
C TRP A 789 17.84 24.67 24.90
N LEU A 790 18.22 23.90 23.87
CA LEU A 790 17.79 22.52 23.72
C LEU A 790 18.37 21.62 24.83
N ALA A 791 19.65 21.80 25.17
CA ALA A 791 20.27 21.09 26.30
C ALA A 791 19.58 21.43 27.64
N ASP A 792 19.24 22.70 27.87
CA ASP A 792 18.48 23.12 29.05
C ASP A 792 17.07 22.51 29.08
N ALA A 793 16.36 22.51 27.94
CA ALA A 793 15.03 21.89 27.83
C ALA A 793 15.07 20.39 28.14
N LEU A 794 16.08 19.65 27.65
CA LEU A 794 16.28 18.23 27.95
C LEU A 794 16.68 17.99 29.41
N THR A 795 17.41 18.93 30.02
CA THR A 795 17.71 18.88 31.46
C THR A 795 16.44 19.03 32.29
N LYS A 796 15.59 20.01 31.96
CA LYS A 796 14.28 20.21 32.59
C LYS A 796 13.36 19.01 32.39
N ALA A 797 13.44 18.34 31.24
CA ALA A 797 12.65 17.15 30.94
C ALA A 797 12.89 16.02 31.95
N VAL A 798 14.13 15.86 32.45
CA VAL A 798 14.45 14.89 33.51
C VAL A 798 13.66 15.20 34.79
N GLY A 799 13.68 16.46 35.24
CA GLY A 799 12.91 16.90 36.40
C GLY A 799 11.40 16.73 36.21
N ASN A 800 10.87 17.10 35.05
CA ASN A 800 9.46 16.93 34.70
C ASN A 800 9.04 15.47 34.66
N SER A 801 9.87 14.61 34.07
CA SER A 801 9.63 13.17 33.98
C SER A 801 9.53 12.53 35.36
N ALA A 802 10.36 12.94 36.32
CA ALA A 802 10.28 12.50 37.71
C ALA A 802 9.00 13.04 38.39
N ARG A 803 8.70 14.34 38.25
CA ARG A 803 7.49 14.98 38.80
C ARG A 803 6.20 14.32 38.29
N ARG A 804 6.17 13.94 37.01
CA ARG A 804 5.04 13.27 36.35
C ARG A 804 4.97 11.76 36.64
N GLY A 805 5.97 11.20 37.33
CA GLY A 805 6.04 9.78 37.64
C GLY A 805 6.31 8.88 36.44
N TYR A 806 6.90 9.42 35.36
CA TYR A 806 7.31 8.62 34.20
C TYR A 806 8.53 7.73 34.50
N HIS A 807 9.35 8.16 35.45
CA HIS A 807 10.36 7.36 36.14
C HIS A 807 10.36 7.72 37.64
N ARG A 808 11.11 6.97 38.46
CA ARG A 808 11.26 7.25 39.90
C ARG A 808 12.72 7.60 40.21
N ARG A 809 12.95 8.49 41.18
CA ARG A 809 14.30 8.75 41.70
C ARG A 809 14.88 7.46 42.30
N GLY A 810 16.13 7.16 41.98
CA GLY A 810 16.78 5.91 42.39
C GLY A 810 16.24 4.64 41.72
N MET A 811 15.45 4.78 40.64
CA MET A 811 15.02 3.64 39.83
C MET A 811 16.22 2.91 39.23
N ASP A 812 16.25 1.59 39.37
CA ASP A 812 17.13 0.74 38.58
C ASP A 812 16.61 0.68 37.13
N PHE A 813 17.18 1.52 36.27
CA PHE A 813 16.76 1.64 34.88
C PHE A 813 17.05 0.38 34.04
N SER A 814 17.94 -0.52 34.49
CA SER A 814 18.23 -1.78 33.78
C SER A 814 17.01 -2.72 33.71
N ARG A 815 16.05 -2.52 34.62
CA ARG A 815 14.81 -3.32 34.70
C ARG A 815 13.66 -2.74 33.88
N ALA A 816 13.86 -1.59 33.23
CA ALA A 816 12.87 -1.03 32.31
C ALA A 816 12.79 -1.89 31.04
N SER A 817 11.70 -2.66 30.89
CA SER A 817 11.45 -3.44 29.67
C SER A 817 10.74 -2.59 28.61
N GLN A 818 11.15 -2.75 27.34
CA GLN A 818 10.43 -2.24 26.16
C GLN A 818 8.97 -2.69 26.11
#